data_AF-A0A940PSP4-F1
#
_entry.id   AF-A0A940PSP4-F1
#
_cell.length_a   1.000
_cell.length_b   1.000
_cell.length_c   1.000
_cell.angle_alpha   90.00
_cell.angle_beta   90.00
_cell.angle_gamma   90.00
#
_symmetry.space_group_name_H-M   'P 1'
#
loop_
_entity.id
_entity.type
_entity.pdbx_description
1 polymer ?
#
loop_
_entity_poly.entity_id
_entity_poly.type
_entity_poly.pdbx_seq_one_letter_code
_entity_poly.pdbx_strand_id
1 'polypeptide(L)'
;MSTPALLQSQPAPRDWARRVLRAGVILVSAVAIALSGVALAPATAAEAAPVKGFEPGNIIADAVFYNGTDLGASQVQTFLNNRVARCTIGDPGKPSGGTYTFPSGTKVKLGKNCLKDSKFSTKTYAADSYCKKYTGKSNESAAAIIAKVGAACGINPKVLLVMLEKEQSLITDTFPAQHQFDRAMGYACPDSGPNNSANCNTAYYGFQQQVYYGARQYKVYLANPWMYRYRAQATNTIQWHPNPACGTSRVFIQNNATAALYIYTPYRPNDAALKAGWGTGDSCSTYGNRNFYQFFTTWFGSPHKVPAPTPSHAYPVRGVIEAFYTSSGGSQAFGVSTTKKASHTRNGGGVSQMFTKGMIAYSKKYQQAVFVPKGSTLTRYLKLNGPAGEWGWPQSTSAKADAAGVVTTLFQRGLANAHPTLGVKFMPNKILRIWEKQGGSRGSLGYPSGNGVTIASDTLYQRFENGGIMYSPEAKISVSRPEELRWRRAGGPSLGLLVDRQSVVRGVGTYQQTQKGTLYTLTGQPSVFLRKGQALSAYVAAGGPESQGWPRSPLSCGLSGGGCKLSLQRNTMIHSPQTGASFLTPGHHSAWNALGSARYTTLGYPMQSTKRLSAGTLQRYQYGFTSFPTNAKKAALVTEKLIVDAYIASGWHKSTWGLPLKVSTSGRTVTFEHGTARVSGGKFTFTPAGKLPAASTREAAEPIPEQVEEEAPPADQAPEPAPEPEVTPEPVPEPELPTEPEPGLPPQPETEDPEEPGADPEETPPPADGGAPSVEPVDPAPSDEPEQPPASPTELEG
;
A
#
# COMPACT_ATOMS: atom_id res chain seq x y z
N MET A 1 11.91 -99.65 -11.50
CA MET A 1 12.61 -100.10 -12.70
C MET A 1 12.21 -99.20 -13.85
N SER A 2 13.21 -98.61 -14.51
CA SER A 2 13.25 -98.21 -15.92
C SER A 2 12.32 -97.09 -16.43
N THR A 3 12.93 -95.93 -16.64
CA THR A 3 12.75 -95.08 -17.85
C THR A 3 13.07 -95.89 -19.12
N PRO A 4 12.50 -95.57 -20.31
CA PRO A 4 13.09 -94.55 -21.18
C PRO A 4 12.11 -93.76 -22.08
N ALA A 5 12.71 -92.85 -22.86
CA ALA A 5 12.16 -91.80 -23.73
C ALA A 5 11.91 -92.24 -25.20
N LEU A 6 11.09 -91.50 -25.95
CA LEU A 6 11.49 -90.67 -27.13
C LEU A 6 10.31 -90.27 -28.08
N LEU A 7 10.28 -88.96 -28.38
CA LEU A 7 9.96 -88.18 -29.60
C LEU A 7 8.70 -88.40 -30.50
N GLN A 8 7.81 -87.39 -30.42
CA GLN A 8 7.29 -86.46 -31.47
C GLN A 8 7.03 -86.88 -32.94
N SER A 9 5.78 -86.64 -33.41
CA SER A 9 5.44 -85.51 -34.33
C SER A 9 3.91 -85.36 -34.61
N GLN A 10 3.37 -84.18 -34.25
CA GLN A 10 2.29 -83.28 -34.76
C GLN A 10 1.29 -83.72 -35.90
N PRO A 11 0.15 -83.00 -36.15
CA PRO A 11 -0.86 -82.46 -35.22
C PRO A 11 -2.35 -82.40 -35.72
N ALA A 12 -3.27 -82.09 -34.78
CA ALA A 12 -4.49 -81.24 -34.86
C ALA A 12 -5.78 -81.74 -35.59
N PRO A 13 -6.99 -81.15 -35.35
CA PRO A 13 -7.47 -80.32 -34.21
C PRO A 13 -8.91 -80.62 -33.65
N ARG A 14 -9.06 -80.39 -32.34
CA ARG A 14 -10.11 -79.69 -31.54
C ARG A 14 -11.62 -79.82 -31.84
N ASP A 15 -12.34 -80.26 -30.80
CA ASP A 15 -13.80 -80.22 -30.62
C ASP A 15 -14.21 -79.48 -29.31
N TRP A 16 -15.48 -79.00 -29.34
CA TRP A 16 -16.58 -79.00 -28.32
C TRP A 16 -16.42 -78.43 -26.87
N ALA A 17 -17.48 -78.19 -26.08
CA ALA A 17 -18.71 -77.37 -26.15
C ALA A 17 -19.59 -77.68 -24.88
N ARG A 18 -20.09 -76.63 -24.17
CA ARG A 18 -21.39 -76.57 -23.40
C ARG A 18 -21.57 -77.50 -22.16
N ARG A 19 -22.36 -77.27 -21.09
CA ARG A 19 -23.35 -76.27 -20.59
C ARG A 19 -23.73 -76.66 -19.13
N VAL A 20 -24.37 -75.75 -18.38
CA VAL A 20 -25.50 -75.91 -17.40
C VAL A 20 -25.35 -75.10 -16.07
N LEU A 21 -26.48 -74.49 -15.68
CA LEU A 21 -26.82 -73.50 -14.64
C LEU A 21 -26.45 -73.81 -13.17
N ARG A 22 -26.37 -72.75 -12.33
CA ARG A 22 -27.22 -72.50 -11.13
C ARG A 22 -26.98 -71.14 -10.47
N ALA A 23 -28.02 -70.65 -9.79
CA ALA A 23 -28.25 -69.29 -9.29
C ALA A 23 -27.98 -69.10 -7.78
N GLY A 24 -27.96 -67.83 -7.34
CA GLY A 24 -28.10 -67.32 -5.96
C GLY A 24 -27.90 -65.77 -5.92
N VAL A 25 -28.93 -64.93 -6.11
CA VAL A 25 -29.72 -64.18 -5.08
C VAL A 25 -28.83 -63.29 -4.16
N ILE A 26 -28.66 -61.96 -4.32
CA ILE A 26 -29.50 -60.73 -4.11
C ILE A 26 -30.11 -60.55 -2.70
N LEU A 27 -30.02 -59.30 -2.18
CA LEU A 27 -30.88 -58.55 -1.22
C LEU A 27 -30.30 -58.30 0.20
N VAL A 28 -30.45 -57.14 0.88
CA VAL A 28 -31.00 -55.79 0.57
C VAL A 28 -30.81 -54.88 1.79
N SER A 29 -30.93 -53.55 1.62
CA SER A 29 -31.76 -52.69 2.51
C SER A 29 -32.08 -51.35 1.85
N ALA A 30 -33.05 -51.39 0.93
CA ALA A 30 -34.12 -50.38 0.90
C ALA A 30 -35.37 -51.08 1.44
N VAL A 31 -35.97 -50.57 2.52
CA VAL A 31 -37.33 -50.93 2.96
C VAL A 31 -38.05 -49.64 3.32
N ALA A 32 -39.15 -49.42 2.62
CA ALA A 32 -40.17 -48.42 2.90
C ALA A 32 -41.20 -48.96 3.90
N ILE A 33 -41.81 -48.08 4.70
CA ILE A 33 -43.12 -48.31 5.31
C ILE A 33 -44.01 -47.10 4.97
N ALA A 34 -45.21 -47.43 4.49
CA ALA A 34 -46.27 -46.52 4.10
C ALA A 34 -47.28 -46.26 5.26
N LEU A 35 -48.05 -45.18 5.07
CA LEU A 35 -49.32 -44.76 5.69
C LEU A 35 -49.30 -43.81 6.91
N SER A 36 -49.39 -42.52 6.61
CA SER A 36 -50.50 -41.62 7.01
C SER A 36 -50.59 -40.47 5.99
N GLY A 37 -51.78 -40.21 5.45
CA GLY A 37 -51.99 -39.38 4.26
C GLY A 37 -51.66 -37.90 4.46
N VAL A 38 -50.69 -37.42 3.68
CA VAL A 38 -50.60 -36.03 3.19
C VAL A 38 -50.04 -36.13 1.78
N ALA A 39 -50.73 -35.55 0.79
CA ALA A 39 -50.28 -35.53 -0.59
C ALA A 39 -48.97 -34.73 -0.70
N LEU A 40 -47.83 -35.42 -0.84
CA LEU A 40 -46.55 -34.84 -1.23
C LEU A 40 -46.31 -35.19 -2.70
N ALA A 41 -46.11 -34.17 -3.52
CA ALA A 41 -45.71 -34.33 -4.92
C ALA A 41 -44.46 -35.22 -5.03
N PRO A 42 -44.31 -36.05 -6.08
CA PRO A 42 -43.10 -36.84 -6.24
C PRO A 42 -41.92 -35.90 -6.46
N ALA A 43 -40.94 -35.95 -5.55
CA ALA A 43 -39.65 -35.33 -5.78
C ALA A 43 -39.02 -36.03 -6.99
N THR A 44 -38.90 -35.31 -8.11
CA THR A 44 -38.04 -35.73 -9.21
C THR A 44 -36.65 -35.96 -8.65
N ALA A 45 -36.11 -37.18 -8.78
CA ALA A 45 -34.72 -37.46 -8.43
C ALA A 45 -33.85 -36.46 -9.18
N ALA A 46 -33.16 -35.58 -8.47
CA ALA A 46 -32.23 -34.65 -9.07
C ALA A 46 -31.17 -35.46 -9.81
N GLU A 47 -31.13 -35.35 -11.14
CA GLU A 47 -30.12 -35.97 -11.97
C GLU A 47 -28.75 -35.43 -11.52
N ALA A 48 -27.86 -36.31 -11.06
CA ALA A 48 -26.58 -35.88 -10.54
C ALA A 48 -25.77 -35.20 -11.65
N ALA A 49 -25.23 -34.01 -11.38
CA ALA A 49 -24.49 -33.25 -12.37
C ALA A 49 -23.30 -34.05 -12.94
N PRO A 50 -23.02 -33.97 -14.25
CA PRO A 50 -21.95 -34.72 -14.88
C PRO A 50 -20.58 -34.31 -14.33
N VAL A 51 -19.64 -35.26 -14.31
CA VAL A 51 -18.26 -35.02 -13.89
C VAL A 51 -17.57 -34.10 -14.91
N LYS A 52 -17.27 -32.87 -14.50
CA LYS A 52 -16.56 -31.88 -15.33
C LYS A 52 -15.05 -31.92 -15.06
N GLY A 53 -14.24 -31.80 -16.13
CA GLY A 53 -12.79 -31.65 -16.03
C GLY A 53 -11.99 -32.93 -15.76
N PHE A 54 -12.63 -34.11 -15.83
CA PHE A 54 -11.91 -35.38 -15.70
C PHE A 54 -11.03 -35.62 -16.93
N GLU A 55 -9.71 -35.63 -16.72
CA GLU A 55 -8.73 -35.91 -17.76
C GLU A 55 -8.17 -37.32 -17.57
N PRO A 56 -8.50 -38.31 -18.43
CA PRO A 56 -8.06 -39.69 -18.24
C PRO A 56 -6.54 -39.87 -18.17
N GLY A 57 -5.78 -39.01 -18.87
CA GLY A 57 -4.32 -39.01 -18.87
C GLY A 57 -3.67 -38.25 -17.71
N ASN A 58 -4.45 -37.48 -16.96
CA ASN A 58 -3.98 -36.62 -15.86
C ASN A 58 -5.11 -36.52 -14.83
N ILE A 59 -5.36 -37.58 -14.05
CA ILE A 59 -6.44 -37.56 -13.05
C ILE A 59 -6.11 -36.56 -11.93
N ILE A 60 -4.82 -36.44 -11.60
CA ILE A 60 -4.25 -35.53 -10.61
C ILE A 60 -2.78 -35.27 -10.96
N ALA A 61 -2.30 -34.05 -10.72
CA ALA A 61 -0.91 -33.69 -11.01
C ALA A 61 0.06 -34.29 -9.97
N ASP A 62 1.26 -34.69 -10.41
CA ASP A 62 2.32 -35.22 -9.52
C ASP A 62 2.62 -34.27 -8.35
N ALA A 63 2.71 -32.96 -8.64
CA ALA A 63 2.99 -31.94 -7.64
C ALA A 63 1.88 -31.80 -6.58
N VAL A 64 0.65 -32.22 -6.88
CA VAL A 64 -0.44 -32.29 -5.89
C VAL A 64 -0.40 -33.63 -5.15
N PHE A 65 -0.26 -34.74 -5.86
CA PHE A 65 -0.33 -36.10 -5.29
C PHE A 65 0.82 -36.42 -4.33
N TYR A 66 2.04 -36.01 -4.68
CA TYR A 66 3.27 -36.28 -3.92
C TYR A 66 3.67 -35.14 -2.96
N ASN A 67 2.74 -34.21 -2.66
CA ASN A 67 2.96 -33.16 -1.66
C ASN A 67 2.64 -33.65 -0.24
N GLY A 68 3.58 -34.40 0.36
CA GLY A 68 3.41 -35.02 1.68
C GLY A 68 3.13 -34.08 2.86
N THR A 69 3.33 -32.77 2.69
CA THR A 69 3.20 -31.76 3.76
C THR A 69 2.00 -30.83 3.56
N ASP A 70 1.09 -31.13 2.62
CA ASP A 70 -0.01 -30.23 2.24
C ASP A 70 -1.03 -29.96 3.36
N LEU A 71 -1.27 -30.94 4.25
CA LEU A 71 -2.08 -30.75 5.47
C LEU A 71 -1.34 -31.25 6.71
N GLY A 72 -1.21 -30.39 7.73
CA GLY A 72 -0.81 -30.79 9.07
C GLY A 72 -1.93 -31.49 9.83
N ALA A 73 -1.57 -32.16 10.94
CA ALA A 73 -2.51 -32.94 11.75
C ALA A 73 -3.75 -32.14 12.22
N SER A 74 -3.60 -30.86 12.56
CA SER A 74 -4.72 -29.99 12.97
C SER A 74 -5.68 -29.68 11.81
N GLN A 75 -5.15 -29.47 10.61
CA GLN A 75 -5.97 -29.23 9.42
C GLN A 75 -6.72 -30.50 9.00
N VAL A 76 -6.06 -31.66 9.08
CA VAL A 76 -6.72 -32.96 8.87
C VAL A 76 -7.82 -33.17 9.91
N GLN A 77 -7.57 -32.86 11.19
CA GLN A 77 -8.59 -33.01 12.23
C GLN A 77 -9.80 -32.10 11.99
N THR A 78 -9.56 -30.85 11.59
CA THR A 78 -10.62 -29.91 11.23
C THR A 78 -11.45 -30.44 10.06
N PHE A 79 -10.80 -30.99 9.03
CA PHE A 79 -11.49 -31.61 7.92
C PHE A 79 -12.38 -32.78 8.36
N LEU A 80 -11.87 -33.69 9.19
CA LEU A 80 -12.65 -34.83 9.71
C LEU A 80 -13.86 -34.36 10.54
N ASN A 81 -13.68 -33.35 11.39
CA ASN A 81 -14.77 -32.78 12.18
C ASN A 81 -15.87 -32.15 11.32
N ASN A 82 -15.50 -31.53 10.19
CA ASN A 82 -16.47 -30.95 9.26
C ASN A 82 -17.23 -32.01 8.44
N ARG A 83 -16.67 -33.21 8.25
CA ARG A 83 -17.31 -34.31 7.52
C ARG A 83 -18.32 -35.06 8.37
N VAL A 84 -18.04 -35.20 9.67
CA VAL A 84 -18.93 -35.84 10.64
C VAL A 84 -19.13 -34.88 11.80
N ALA A 85 -20.24 -34.14 11.79
CA ALA A 85 -20.56 -33.19 12.87
C ALA A 85 -20.77 -33.91 14.22
N ARG A 86 -21.42 -35.07 14.21
CA ARG A 86 -21.72 -35.87 15.40
C ARG A 86 -21.46 -37.35 15.13
N CYS A 87 -20.74 -37.99 16.04
CA CYS A 87 -20.59 -39.44 16.04
C CYS A 87 -21.83 -40.10 16.67
N THR A 88 -22.37 -41.14 16.03
CA THR A 88 -23.57 -41.86 16.50
C THR A 88 -23.25 -43.21 17.18
N ILE A 89 -21.96 -43.58 17.26
CA ILE A 89 -21.53 -44.69 18.12
C ILE A 89 -21.77 -44.31 19.58
N GLY A 90 -22.42 -45.20 20.33
CA GLY A 90 -22.89 -44.96 21.69
C GLY A 90 -24.38 -44.63 21.79
N ASP A 91 -25.04 -44.29 20.68
CA ASP A 91 -26.50 -44.14 20.65
C ASP A 91 -27.20 -45.48 20.96
N PRO A 92 -28.46 -45.46 21.41
CA PRO A 92 -29.26 -46.67 21.58
C PRO A 92 -29.22 -47.57 20.34
N GLY A 93 -28.86 -48.83 20.54
CA GLY A 93 -28.70 -49.82 19.47
C GLY A 93 -27.35 -49.79 18.73
N LYS A 94 -26.45 -48.82 18.98
CA LYS A 94 -25.12 -48.71 18.35
C LYS A 94 -23.98 -48.77 19.39
N PRO A 95 -23.78 -49.92 20.06
CA PRO A 95 -22.82 -50.01 21.17
C PRO A 95 -21.36 -49.81 20.73
N SER A 96 -20.60 -49.01 21.48
CA SER A 96 -19.16 -48.80 21.24
C SER A 96 -18.39 -50.12 21.31
N GLY A 97 -17.76 -50.51 20.20
CA GLY A 97 -17.03 -51.78 20.08
C GLY A 97 -17.91 -53.05 20.06
N GLY A 98 -19.23 -52.89 20.13
CA GLY A 98 -20.19 -54.00 20.18
C GLY A 98 -20.74 -54.41 18.81
N THR A 99 -21.73 -55.29 18.79
CA THR A 99 -22.35 -55.79 17.56
C THR A 99 -23.59 -54.97 17.20
N TYR A 100 -23.62 -54.42 15.99
CA TYR A 100 -24.81 -53.82 15.36
C TYR A 100 -25.45 -54.83 14.41
N THR A 101 -26.78 -54.92 14.44
CA THR A 101 -27.55 -55.74 13.50
C THR A 101 -28.33 -54.81 12.59
N PHE A 102 -28.01 -54.83 11.29
CA PHE A 102 -28.77 -54.11 10.28
C PHE A 102 -30.19 -54.65 10.17
N PRO A 103 -31.16 -53.86 9.65
CA PRO A 103 -32.50 -54.34 9.35
C PRO A 103 -32.53 -55.57 8.43
N SER A 104 -31.49 -55.75 7.59
CA SER A 104 -31.27 -56.93 6.77
C SER A 104 -30.96 -58.22 7.56
N GLY A 105 -30.74 -58.13 8.87
CA GLY A 105 -30.23 -59.20 9.72
C GLY A 105 -28.69 -59.33 9.70
N THR A 106 -27.99 -58.56 8.87
CA THR A 106 -26.52 -58.57 8.80
C THR A 106 -25.93 -58.03 10.10
N LYS A 107 -25.01 -58.79 10.72
CA LYS A 107 -24.33 -58.39 11.95
C LYS A 107 -22.94 -57.87 11.66
N VAL A 108 -22.60 -56.71 12.20
CA VAL A 108 -21.25 -56.12 12.11
C VAL A 108 -20.75 -55.70 13.48
N LYS A 109 -19.45 -55.84 13.70
CA LYS A 109 -18.79 -55.28 14.89
C LYS A 109 -18.50 -53.80 14.63
N LEU A 110 -19.02 -52.91 15.47
CA LEU A 110 -18.76 -51.48 15.41
C LEU A 110 -17.35 -51.15 15.92
N GLY A 111 -16.79 -50.06 15.42
CA GLY A 111 -15.62 -49.43 16.02
C GLY A 111 -15.95 -48.88 17.42
N LYS A 112 -14.92 -48.46 18.15
CA LYS A 112 -15.13 -47.82 19.47
C LYS A 112 -15.64 -46.38 19.35
N ASN A 113 -15.25 -45.68 18.28
CA ASN A 113 -15.59 -44.28 18.00
C ASN A 113 -15.54 -44.06 16.48
N CYS A 114 -16.15 -42.99 15.99
CA CYS A 114 -16.00 -42.53 14.62
C CYS A 114 -14.58 -42.06 14.35
N LEU A 115 -14.14 -42.08 13.08
CA LEU A 115 -12.75 -41.81 12.70
C LEU A 115 -12.20 -40.51 13.30
N LYS A 116 -13.00 -39.44 13.30
CA LYS A 116 -12.61 -38.13 13.84
C LYS A 116 -12.24 -38.16 15.33
N ASP A 117 -12.85 -39.07 16.09
CA ASP A 117 -12.70 -39.19 17.55
C ASP A 117 -11.84 -40.41 17.96
N SER A 118 -11.54 -41.31 17.02
CA SER A 118 -10.75 -42.51 17.28
C SER A 118 -9.32 -42.18 17.73
N LYS A 119 -8.83 -42.95 18.70
CA LYS A 119 -7.45 -42.93 19.19
C LYS A 119 -6.80 -44.30 18.98
N PHE A 120 -5.53 -44.30 18.60
CA PHE A 120 -4.78 -45.52 18.29
C PHE A 120 -3.43 -45.52 18.99
N SER A 121 -3.02 -46.68 19.48
CA SER A 121 -1.62 -46.92 19.86
C SER A 121 -0.86 -47.35 18.63
N THR A 122 0.11 -46.54 18.21
CA THR A 122 0.81 -46.70 16.93
C THR A 122 2.21 -47.24 17.11
N LYS A 123 2.68 -48.01 16.11
CA LYS A 123 4.04 -48.56 16.07
C LYS A 123 5.00 -47.57 15.41
N THR A 124 6.28 -47.63 15.77
CA THR A 124 7.35 -46.93 15.04
C THR A 124 7.74 -47.74 13.82
N TYR A 125 7.79 -47.11 12.65
CA TYR A 125 8.39 -47.68 11.44
C TYR A 125 9.73 -47.00 11.17
N ALA A 126 10.78 -47.80 10.96
CA ALA A 126 12.07 -47.30 10.50
C ALA A 126 11.95 -46.69 9.09
N ALA A 127 12.88 -45.80 8.75
CA ALA A 127 12.97 -45.29 7.38
C ALA A 127 13.40 -46.42 6.43
N ASP A 128 12.85 -46.41 5.22
CA ASP A 128 13.29 -47.26 4.10
C ASP A 128 13.39 -46.43 2.81
N SER A 129 13.61 -47.10 1.67
CA SER A 129 13.74 -46.43 0.36
C SER A 129 12.49 -45.67 -0.10
N TYR A 130 11.34 -45.86 0.53
CA TYR A 130 10.06 -45.34 0.10
C TYR A 130 9.48 -44.32 1.08
N CYS A 131 9.64 -44.55 2.38
CA CYS A 131 9.14 -43.68 3.43
C CYS A 131 10.22 -43.35 4.47
N LYS A 132 10.22 -42.11 4.93
CA LYS A 132 10.98 -41.67 6.12
C LYS A 132 10.43 -42.34 7.38
N LYS A 133 11.20 -42.25 8.47
CA LYS A 133 10.84 -42.79 9.78
C LYS A 133 9.49 -42.25 10.25
N TYR A 134 8.60 -43.15 10.68
CA TYR A 134 7.39 -42.82 11.42
C TYR A 134 7.60 -43.15 12.90
N THR A 135 7.58 -42.16 13.79
CA THR A 135 7.70 -42.40 15.24
C THR A 135 6.32 -42.65 15.85
N GLY A 136 6.04 -43.83 16.37
CA GLY A 136 4.76 -44.16 17.03
C GLY A 136 4.60 -43.50 18.41
N LYS A 137 3.36 -43.42 18.89
CA LYS A 137 3.00 -43.04 20.27
C LYS A 137 1.64 -43.65 20.65
N SER A 138 1.34 -43.66 21.96
CA SER A 138 0.01 -43.99 22.46
C SER A 138 -1.00 -42.87 22.16
N ASN A 139 -2.28 -43.22 22.02
CA ASN A 139 -3.39 -42.29 21.85
C ASN A 139 -3.25 -41.29 20.67
N GLU A 140 -2.71 -41.72 19.52
CA GLU A 140 -2.73 -40.90 18.30
C GLU A 140 -4.13 -40.76 17.74
N SER A 141 -4.53 -39.55 17.34
CA SER A 141 -5.74 -39.39 16.52
C SER A 141 -5.53 -39.92 15.11
N ALA A 142 -6.63 -40.28 14.44
CA ALA A 142 -6.62 -40.59 13.01
C ALA A 142 -5.95 -39.47 12.19
N ALA A 143 -6.24 -38.21 12.53
CA ALA A 143 -5.67 -37.05 11.87
C ALA A 143 -4.14 -36.96 12.00
N ALA A 144 -3.60 -37.28 13.19
CA ALA A 144 -2.15 -37.32 13.39
C ALA A 144 -1.50 -38.43 12.56
N ILE A 145 -2.13 -39.60 12.48
CA ILE A 145 -1.66 -40.72 11.68
C ILE A 145 -1.61 -40.35 10.20
N ILE A 146 -2.71 -39.82 9.64
CA ILE A 146 -2.79 -39.41 8.23
C ILE A 146 -1.70 -38.37 7.90
N ALA A 147 -1.55 -37.34 8.72
CA ALA A 147 -0.56 -36.29 8.50
C ALA A 147 0.88 -36.83 8.60
N LYS A 148 1.16 -37.66 9.61
CA LYS A 148 2.50 -38.25 9.80
C LYS A 148 2.86 -39.23 8.69
N VAL A 149 1.91 -40.04 8.24
CA VAL A 149 2.13 -40.94 7.10
C VAL A 149 2.35 -40.13 5.82
N GLY A 150 1.55 -39.10 5.58
CA GLY A 150 1.74 -38.22 4.42
C GLY A 150 3.13 -37.59 4.39
N ALA A 151 3.60 -37.06 5.54
CA ALA A 151 4.93 -36.49 5.67
C ALA A 151 6.05 -37.55 5.56
N ALA A 152 5.84 -38.75 6.10
CA ALA A 152 6.82 -39.83 6.06
C ALA A 152 7.01 -40.36 4.64
N CYS A 153 5.92 -40.68 3.94
CA CYS A 153 5.96 -41.30 2.62
C CYS A 153 5.95 -40.29 1.47
N GLY A 154 5.73 -39.00 1.72
CA GLY A 154 5.63 -37.99 0.66
C GLY A 154 4.36 -38.15 -0.18
N ILE A 155 3.24 -38.50 0.45
CA ILE A 155 1.92 -38.60 -0.19
C ILE A 155 0.99 -37.56 0.43
N ASN A 156 0.29 -36.80 -0.41
CA ASN A 156 -0.57 -35.73 0.07
C ASN A 156 -1.67 -36.25 1.01
N PRO A 157 -1.80 -35.71 2.24
CA PRO A 157 -2.86 -36.09 3.17
C PRO A 157 -4.28 -35.98 2.59
N LYS A 158 -4.54 -35.06 1.65
CA LYS A 158 -5.80 -34.96 0.91
C LYS A 158 -6.07 -36.20 0.05
N VAL A 159 -5.04 -36.74 -0.61
CA VAL A 159 -5.13 -38.00 -1.34
C VAL A 159 -5.45 -39.13 -0.38
N LEU A 160 -4.78 -39.22 0.76
CA LEU A 160 -5.06 -40.25 1.77
C LEU A 160 -6.50 -40.17 2.29
N LEU A 161 -7.01 -38.96 2.54
CA LEU A 161 -8.41 -38.75 2.94
C LEU A 161 -9.39 -39.23 1.87
N VAL A 162 -9.16 -38.88 0.60
CA VAL A 162 -10.01 -39.34 -0.51
C VAL A 162 -9.96 -40.86 -0.67
N MET A 163 -8.78 -41.47 -0.51
CA MET A 163 -8.65 -42.92 -0.59
C MET A 163 -9.41 -43.61 0.54
N LEU A 164 -9.29 -43.15 1.79
CA LEU A 164 -10.04 -43.70 2.93
C LEU A 164 -11.56 -43.69 2.69
N GLU A 165 -12.06 -42.65 2.03
CA GLU A 165 -13.48 -42.57 1.66
C GLU A 165 -13.83 -43.50 0.51
N LYS A 166 -13.03 -43.48 -0.55
CA LYS A 166 -13.25 -44.34 -1.72
C LYS A 166 -13.21 -45.83 -1.36
N GLU A 167 -12.33 -46.22 -0.45
CA GLU A 167 -12.10 -47.63 -0.14
C GLU A 167 -13.04 -48.17 0.94
N GLN A 168 -13.39 -47.39 1.95
CA GLN A 168 -14.18 -47.88 3.09
C GLN A 168 -15.31 -46.93 3.54
N SER A 169 -15.56 -45.84 2.81
CA SER A 169 -16.52 -44.77 3.20
C SER A 169 -16.28 -44.23 4.61
N LEU A 170 -15.02 -44.29 5.08
CA LEU A 170 -14.70 -44.13 6.50
C LEU A 170 -14.66 -42.66 6.95
N ILE A 171 -14.57 -41.70 6.02
CA ILE A 171 -14.46 -40.27 6.35
C ILE A 171 -15.83 -39.70 6.74
N THR A 172 -16.89 -40.15 6.08
CA THR A 172 -18.26 -39.61 6.28
C THR A 172 -19.15 -40.48 7.17
N ASP A 173 -18.73 -41.70 7.50
CA ASP A 173 -19.49 -42.64 8.33
C ASP A 173 -19.62 -42.18 9.80
N THR A 174 -20.86 -42.11 10.29
CA THR A 174 -21.19 -41.71 11.66
C THR A 174 -21.28 -42.89 12.63
N PHE A 175 -21.14 -44.15 12.17
CA PHE A 175 -21.09 -45.35 12.99
C PHE A 175 -20.24 -46.47 12.35
N PRO A 176 -18.97 -46.21 12.03
CA PRO A 176 -18.15 -47.14 11.27
C PRO A 176 -17.95 -48.48 11.98
N ALA A 177 -17.96 -49.54 11.19
CA ALA A 177 -17.60 -50.89 11.59
C ALA A 177 -16.09 -51.06 11.77
N GLN A 178 -15.69 -51.97 12.66
CA GLN A 178 -14.29 -52.23 12.98
C GLN A 178 -13.48 -52.65 11.74
N HIS A 179 -14.08 -53.42 10.83
CA HIS A 179 -13.40 -53.87 9.62
C HIS A 179 -13.01 -52.71 8.68
N GLN A 180 -13.74 -51.59 8.70
CA GLN A 180 -13.39 -50.40 7.92
C GLN A 180 -12.07 -49.78 8.43
N PHE A 181 -11.76 -49.87 9.72
CA PHE A 181 -10.45 -49.48 10.24
C PHE A 181 -9.37 -50.51 9.92
N ASP A 182 -9.72 -51.80 9.98
CA ASP A 182 -8.76 -52.88 9.76
C ASP A 182 -8.30 -52.95 8.30
N ARG A 183 -9.14 -52.50 7.36
CA ARG A 183 -8.92 -52.54 5.91
C ARG A 183 -9.06 -51.16 5.25
N ALA A 184 -8.76 -50.10 6.00
CA ALA A 184 -9.04 -48.69 5.67
C ALA A 184 -8.61 -48.25 4.27
N MET A 185 -7.54 -48.82 3.73
CA MET A 185 -6.97 -48.47 2.43
C MET A 185 -6.94 -49.66 1.47
N GLY A 186 -7.71 -50.72 1.72
CA GLY A 186 -7.73 -51.93 0.88
C GLY A 186 -6.36 -52.61 0.68
N TYR A 187 -5.34 -52.25 1.47
CA TYR A 187 -3.98 -52.71 1.23
C TYR A 187 -3.84 -54.18 1.64
N ALA A 188 -3.23 -54.97 0.75
CA ALA A 188 -3.10 -56.42 0.86
C ALA A 188 -4.44 -57.17 0.95
N CYS A 189 -5.47 -56.62 0.31
CA CYS A 189 -6.75 -57.28 0.05
C CYS A 189 -6.89 -57.58 -1.44
N PRO A 190 -6.43 -58.74 -1.94
CA PRO A 190 -6.56 -59.09 -3.35
C PRO A 190 -8.03 -59.31 -3.73
N ASP A 191 -8.43 -58.89 -4.93
CA ASP A 191 -9.78 -59.13 -5.48
C ASP A 191 -10.03 -60.61 -5.81
N SER A 192 -8.96 -61.37 -6.07
CA SER A 192 -9.01 -62.81 -6.37
C SER A 192 -7.74 -63.52 -5.85
N GLY A 193 -7.91 -64.64 -5.16
CA GLY A 193 -6.81 -65.53 -4.74
C GLY A 193 -6.83 -66.87 -5.50
N PRO A 194 -5.76 -67.68 -5.42
CA PRO A 194 -5.81 -69.07 -5.91
C PRO A 194 -7.04 -69.78 -5.34
N ASN A 195 -7.79 -70.50 -6.17
CA ASN A 195 -9.01 -71.21 -5.77
C ASN A 195 -10.11 -70.30 -5.17
N ASN A 196 -10.26 -69.05 -5.64
CA ASN A 196 -11.24 -68.08 -5.12
C ASN A 196 -11.07 -67.75 -3.62
N SER A 197 -9.90 -68.00 -3.04
CA SER A 197 -9.62 -67.80 -1.61
C SER A 197 -9.23 -66.36 -1.24
N ALA A 198 -9.67 -65.37 -2.02
CA ALA A 198 -9.26 -63.98 -1.88
C ALA A 198 -9.52 -63.49 -0.44
N ASN A 199 -8.46 -63.35 0.34
CA ASN A 199 -8.51 -62.97 1.74
C ASN A 199 -7.51 -61.84 1.97
N CYS A 200 -7.95 -60.80 2.69
CA CYS A 200 -7.04 -59.77 3.15
C CYS A 200 -5.98 -60.36 4.08
N ASN A 201 -4.72 -60.00 3.87
CA ASN A 201 -3.64 -60.42 4.73
C ASN A 201 -3.77 -59.72 6.10
N THR A 202 -4.07 -60.49 7.13
CA THR A 202 -4.34 -60.01 8.49
C THR A 202 -3.12 -59.34 9.13
N ALA A 203 -1.89 -59.60 8.65
CA ALA A 203 -0.67 -58.94 9.11
C ALA A 203 -0.66 -57.42 8.84
N TYR A 204 -1.55 -56.93 7.98
CA TYR A 204 -1.71 -55.51 7.67
C TYR A 204 -2.98 -54.89 8.26
N TYR A 205 -3.68 -55.60 9.16
CA TYR A 205 -4.87 -55.05 9.80
C TYR A 205 -4.55 -53.92 10.76
N GLY A 206 -5.40 -52.89 10.70
CA GLY A 206 -5.42 -51.77 11.63
C GLY A 206 -5.15 -50.43 10.93
N PHE A 207 -5.78 -49.37 11.45
CA PHE A 207 -5.84 -48.08 10.76
C PHE A 207 -4.46 -47.50 10.40
N GLN A 208 -3.52 -47.44 11.35
CA GLN A 208 -2.17 -46.95 11.06
C GLN A 208 -1.47 -47.79 9.99
N GLN A 209 -1.63 -49.11 10.04
CA GLN A 209 -0.93 -50.03 9.16
C GLN A 209 -1.46 -49.91 7.72
N GLN A 210 -2.79 -49.84 7.57
CA GLN A 210 -3.45 -49.60 6.28
C GLN A 210 -3.04 -48.26 5.67
N VAL A 211 -3.07 -47.17 6.45
CA VAL A 211 -2.67 -45.84 5.95
C VAL A 211 -1.18 -45.82 5.57
N TYR A 212 -0.29 -46.36 6.41
CA TYR A 212 1.15 -46.40 6.14
C TYR A 212 1.50 -47.23 4.91
N TYR A 213 1.05 -48.49 4.83
CA TYR A 213 1.42 -49.35 3.70
C TYR A 213 0.69 -48.97 2.41
N GLY A 214 -0.54 -48.45 2.48
CA GLY A 214 -1.21 -47.85 1.33
C GLY A 214 -0.43 -46.66 0.75
N ALA A 215 0.02 -45.73 1.60
CA ALA A 215 0.86 -44.61 1.18
C ALA A 215 2.22 -45.05 0.62
N ARG A 216 2.88 -46.00 1.31
CA ARG A 216 4.15 -46.59 0.87
C ARG A 216 4.01 -47.25 -0.50
N GLN A 217 2.90 -47.92 -0.77
CA GLN A 217 2.68 -48.61 -2.04
C GLN A 217 2.69 -47.64 -3.23
N TYR A 218 2.17 -46.42 -3.07
CA TYR A 218 2.28 -45.37 -4.11
C TYR A 218 3.73 -44.96 -4.40
N LYS A 219 4.62 -45.03 -3.41
CA LYS A 219 6.06 -44.80 -3.59
C LYS A 219 6.76 -45.99 -4.23
N VAL A 220 6.31 -47.21 -3.96
CA VAL A 220 6.78 -48.41 -4.67
C VAL A 220 6.42 -48.35 -6.15
N TYR A 221 5.20 -47.93 -6.50
CA TYR A 221 4.79 -47.72 -7.90
C TYR A 221 5.68 -46.69 -8.60
N LEU A 222 5.92 -45.54 -7.94
CA LEU A 222 6.74 -44.46 -8.46
C LEU A 222 8.21 -44.90 -8.69
N ALA A 223 8.78 -45.65 -7.76
CA ALA A 223 10.17 -46.09 -7.83
C ALA A 223 10.40 -47.23 -8.82
N ASN A 224 9.35 -48.02 -9.12
CA ASN A 224 9.46 -49.24 -9.92
C ASN A 224 8.44 -49.27 -11.09
N PRO A 225 8.39 -48.25 -11.95
CA PRO A 225 7.35 -48.14 -12.98
C PRO A 225 7.34 -49.31 -13.97
N TRP A 226 8.49 -49.96 -14.18
CA TRP A 226 8.63 -51.08 -15.12
C TRP A 226 7.98 -52.38 -14.64
N MET A 227 7.79 -52.55 -13.33
CA MET A 227 7.20 -53.75 -12.72
C MET A 227 5.66 -53.76 -12.75
N TYR A 228 5.03 -52.67 -13.16
CA TYR A 228 3.58 -52.51 -13.14
C TYR A 228 3.00 -52.27 -14.53
N ARG A 229 1.71 -52.61 -14.68
CA ARG A 229 0.99 -52.63 -15.97
C ARG A 229 0.88 -51.26 -16.64
N TYR A 230 0.67 -50.19 -15.86
CA TYR A 230 0.42 -48.86 -16.38
C TYR A 230 1.60 -47.94 -16.12
N ARG A 231 2.02 -47.19 -17.15
CA ARG A 231 3.24 -46.38 -17.14
C ARG A 231 2.93 -44.92 -17.48
N ALA A 232 3.57 -43.99 -16.79
CA ALA A 232 3.55 -42.58 -17.15
C ALA A 232 4.34 -42.34 -18.44
N GLN A 233 4.05 -41.21 -19.10
CA GLN A 233 4.65 -40.75 -20.35
C GLN A 233 4.51 -41.77 -21.50
N ALA A 234 3.49 -42.62 -21.44
CA ALA A 234 3.23 -43.66 -22.42
C ALA A 234 1.73 -43.77 -22.72
N THR A 235 1.42 -44.24 -23.93
CA THR A 235 0.05 -44.63 -24.28
C THR A 235 -0.25 -46.01 -23.73
N ASN A 236 -1.23 -46.10 -22.85
CA ASN A 236 -1.66 -47.33 -22.19
C ASN A 236 -3.05 -47.75 -22.69
N THR A 237 -3.28 -49.06 -22.82
CA THR A 237 -4.61 -49.61 -23.11
C THR A 237 -5.29 -50.00 -21.80
N ILE A 238 -6.32 -49.24 -21.42
CA ILE A 238 -7.00 -49.33 -20.13
C ILE A 238 -8.43 -49.82 -20.35
N GLN A 239 -8.85 -50.84 -19.59
CA GLN A 239 -10.22 -51.36 -19.65
C GLN A 239 -11.22 -50.38 -19.04
N TRP A 240 -12.44 -50.36 -19.57
CA TRP A 240 -13.54 -49.59 -18.97
C TRP A 240 -14.14 -50.32 -17.76
N HIS A 241 -14.12 -51.65 -17.78
CA HIS A 241 -14.74 -52.53 -16.81
C HIS A 241 -13.97 -53.86 -16.70
N PRO A 242 -14.04 -54.59 -15.56
CA PRO A 242 -13.47 -55.94 -15.43
C PRO A 242 -13.95 -56.92 -16.52
N ASN A 243 -15.18 -56.73 -17.01
CA ASN A 243 -15.74 -57.48 -18.13
C ASN A 243 -15.05 -57.05 -19.44
N PRO A 244 -14.25 -57.91 -20.10
CA PRO A 244 -13.55 -57.54 -21.33
C PRO A 244 -14.48 -57.14 -22.48
N ALA A 245 -15.74 -57.59 -22.48
CA ALA A 245 -16.73 -57.24 -23.50
C ALA A 245 -17.09 -55.73 -23.50
N CYS A 246 -16.85 -55.03 -22.38
CA CYS A 246 -17.03 -53.58 -22.29
C CYS A 246 -15.93 -52.80 -23.03
N GLY A 247 -14.88 -53.46 -23.50
CA GLY A 247 -13.83 -52.86 -24.30
C GLY A 247 -12.78 -52.10 -23.49
N THR A 248 -11.97 -51.34 -24.22
CA THR A 248 -10.82 -50.59 -23.69
C THR A 248 -10.75 -49.20 -24.29
N SER A 249 -9.85 -48.38 -23.76
CA SER A 249 -9.46 -47.11 -24.37
C SER A 249 -7.95 -46.92 -24.31
N ARG A 250 -7.43 -46.17 -25.30
CA ARG A 250 -6.04 -45.74 -25.31
C ARG A 250 -5.92 -44.41 -24.58
N VAL A 251 -5.09 -44.37 -23.55
CA VAL A 251 -4.87 -43.18 -22.73
C VAL A 251 -3.37 -42.90 -22.67
N PHE A 252 -2.97 -41.71 -23.11
CA PHE A 252 -1.63 -41.21 -22.83
C PHE A 252 -1.59 -40.73 -21.38
N ILE A 253 -0.96 -41.50 -20.50
CA ILE A 253 -0.82 -41.16 -19.09
C ILE A 253 0.32 -40.15 -18.97
N GLN A 254 0.03 -38.93 -18.55
CA GLN A 254 0.97 -37.81 -18.58
C GLN A 254 1.95 -37.83 -17.40
N ASN A 255 1.56 -38.41 -16.26
CA ASN A 255 2.33 -38.31 -15.00
C ASN A 255 2.24 -39.57 -14.14
N ASN A 256 3.12 -39.65 -13.12
CA ASN A 256 3.28 -40.85 -12.30
C ASN A 256 2.11 -41.07 -11.33
N ALA A 257 1.50 -40.01 -10.82
CA ALA A 257 0.35 -40.06 -9.92
C ALA A 257 -0.86 -40.69 -10.62
N THR A 258 -1.11 -40.32 -11.87
CA THR A 258 -2.18 -40.91 -12.67
C THR A 258 -1.88 -42.38 -12.99
N ALA A 259 -0.63 -42.72 -13.32
CA ALA A 259 -0.23 -44.12 -13.50
C ALA A 259 -0.47 -44.92 -12.21
N ALA A 260 -0.10 -44.37 -11.05
CA ALA A 260 -0.27 -44.98 -9.74
C ALA A 260 -1.75 -45.23 -9.40
N LEU A 261 -2.64 -44.29 -9.73
CA LEU A 261 -4.09 -44.46 -9.56
C LEU A 261 -4.67 -45.57 -10.45
N TYR A 262 -4.22 -45.69 -11.71
CA TYR A 262 -4.62 -46.82 -12.54
C TYR A 262 -4.02 -48.15 -12.08
N ILE A 263 -2.81 -48.18 -11.54
CA ILE A 263 -2.25 -49.41 -10.95
C ILE A 263 -3.10 -49.84 -9.75
N TYR A 264 -3.52 -48.88 -8.93
CA TYR A 264 -4.31 -49.13 -7.74
C TYR A 264 -5.78 -49.47 -8.07
N THR A 265 -6.38 -48.83 -9.09
CA THR A 265 -7.75 -49.11 -9.55
C THR A 265 -7.78 -49.19 -11.08
N PRO A 266 -7.68 -50.39 -11.67
CA PRO A 266 -7.27 -50.60 -13.06
C PRO A 266 -8.35 -50.42 -14.11
N TYR A 267 -9.26 -49.45 -13.91
CA TYR A 267 -10.33 -49.14 -14.85
C TYR A 267 -10.49 -47.64 -15.08
N ARG A 268 -10.69 -47.26 -16.34
CA ARG A 268 -11.10 -45.91 -16.72
C ARG A 268 -12.62 -45.82 -16.64
N PRO A 269 -13.22 -44.75 -16.08
CA PRO A 269 -14.66 -44.55 -16.12
C PRO A 269 -15.12 -44.21 -17.55
N ASN A 270 -16.11 -44.94 -18.07
CA ASN A 270 -16.72 -44.66 -19.38
C ASN A 270 -17.60 -43.41 -19.37
N ASP A 271 -18.04 -42.97 -20.55
CA ASP A 271 -18.82 -41.74 -20.69
C ASP A 271 -20.14 -41.78 -19.91
N ALA A 272 -20.79 -42.95 -19.82
CA ALA A 272 -21.97 -43.13 -18.98
C ALA A 272 -21.66 -42.88 -17.49
N ALA A 273 -20.54 -43.41 -16.99
CA ALA A 273 -20.11 -43.19 -15.60
C ALA A 273 -19.81 -41.71 -15.32
N LEU A 274 -19.18 -41.01 -16.27
CA LEU A 274 -18.85 -39.59 -16.16
C LEU A 274 -20.10 -38.70 -16.25
N LYS A 275 -21.04 -39.02 -17.15
CA LYS A 275 -22.33 -38.29 -17.26
C LYS A 275 -23.17 -38.44 -16.01
N ALA A 276 -23.15 -39.60 -15.37
CA ALA A 276 -23.94 -39.88 -14.17
C ALA A 276 -23.47 -39.13 -12.91
N GLY A 277 -22.30 -38.48 -12.90
CA GLY A 277 -21.80 -37.80 -11.69
C GLY A 277 -21.65 -38.75 -10.50
N TRP A 278 -22.38 -38.51 -9.43
CA TRP A 278 -22.48 -39.40 -8.26
C TRP A 278 -23.42 -40.60 -8.47
N GLY A 279 -24.25 -40.58 -9.51
CA GLY A 279 -25.20 -41.63 -9.84
C GLY A 279 -24.58 -42.87 -10.49
N THR A 280 -25.48 -43.78 -10.88
CA THR A 280 -25.17 -45.04 -11.56
C THR A 280 -25.16 -44.84 -13.07
N GLY A 281 -24.11 -45.33 -13.73
CA GLY A 281 -24.01 -45.35 -15.20
C GLY A 281 -24.59 -46.64 -15.80
N ASP A 282 -24.02 -47.09 -16.92
CA ASP A 282 -24.43 -48.32 -17.60
C ASP A 282 -23.73 -49.58 -17.03
N SER A 283 -23.99 -50.75 -17.62
CA SER A 283 -23.39 -52.02 -17.21
C SER A 283 -21.87 -52.10 -17.42
N CYS A 284 -21.27 -51.13 -18.13
CA CYS A 284 -19.83 -51.03 -18.38
C CYS A 284 -19.19 -49.88 -17.59
N SER A 285 -19.95 -49.20 -16.73
CA SER A 285 -19.45 -48.13 -15.88
C SER A 285 -18.64 -48.66 -14.69
N THR A 286 -17.45 -48.09 -14.51
CA THR A 286 -16.66 -48.24 -13.29
C THR A 286 -16.47 -46.89 -12.61
N TYR A 287 -16.38 -46.91 -11.29
CA TYR A 287 -16.52 -45.70 -10.49
C TYR A 287 -15.27 -45.31 -9.70
N GLY A 288 -14.25 -46.17 -9.61
CA GLY A 288 -13.13 -45.93 -8.70
C GLY A 288 -12.37 -44.62 -8.99
N ASN A 289 -11.78 -44.50 -10.18
CA ASN A 289 -11.05 -43.28 -10.57
C ASN A 289 -11.97 -42.05 -10.72
N ARG A 290 -13.24 -42.27 -11.10
CA ARG A 290 -14.28 -41.24 -11.11
C ARG A 290 -14.52 -40.68 -9.70
N ASN A 291 -14.76 -41.55 -8.74
CA ASN A 291 -15.07 -41.19 -7.35
C ASN A 291 -13.85 -40.54 -6.70
N PHE A 292 -12.64 -41.03 -6.95
CA PHE A 292 -11.41 -40.35 -6.51
C PHE A 292 -11.40 -38.89 -6.98
N TYR A 293 -11.58 -38.66 -8.29
CA TYR A 293 -11.60 -37.32 -8.87
C TYR A 293 -12.72 -36.45 -8.28
N GLN A 294 -13.93 -36.99 -8.16
CA GLN A 294 -15.09 -36.26 -7.61
C GLN A 294 -14.91 -35.90 -6.13
N PHE A 295 -14.45 -36.83 -5.29
CA PHE A 295 -14.16 -36.54 -3.89
C PHE A 295 -13.05 -35.49 -3.78
N PHE A 296 -11.95 -35.63 -4.51
CA PHE A 296 -10.85 -34.67 -4.46
C PHE A 296 -11.32 -33.26 -4.87
N THR A 297 -12.00 -33.16 -6.01
CA THR A 297 -12.54 -31.87 -6.52
C THR A 297 -13.53 -31.23 -5.56
N THR A 298 -14.48 -32.02 -5.06
CA THR A 298 -15.52 -31.54 -4.13
C THR A 298 -14.92 -31.09 -2.81
N TRP A 299 -13.87 -31.75 -2.33
CA TRP A 299 -13.33 -31.50 -0.99
C TRP A 299 -12.23 -30.46 -0.98
N PHE A 300 -11.44 -30.37 -2.04
CA PHE A 300 -10.18 -29.63 -2.04
C PHE A 300 -9.96 -28.75 -3.28
N GLY A 301 -10.88 -28.76 -4.24
CA GLY A 301 -10.76 -28.03 -5.50
C GLY A 301 -9.93 -28.79 -6.56
N SER A 302 -9.42 -28.07 -7.56
CA SER A 302 -8.78 -28.69 -8.73
C SER A 302 -7.62 -29.65 -8.35
N PRO A 303 -7.60 -30.89 -8.86
CA PRO A 303 -6.50 -31.84 -8.69
C PRO A 303 -5.28 -31.52 -9.58
N HIS A 304 -5.39 -30.52 -10.46
CA HIS A 304 -4.32 -30.13 -11.38
C HIS A 304 -3.57 -28.88 -10.95
N LYS A 305 -4.19 -28.07 -10.09
CA LYS A 305 -3.59 -26.84 -9.59
C LYS A 305 -2.98 -27.11 -8.23
N VAL A 306 -1.65 -27.00 -8.14
CA VAL A 306 -0.98 -26.85 -6.84
C VAL A 306 -1.50 -25.53 -6.26
N PRO A 307 -2.27 -25.53 -5.16
CA PRO A 307 -2.59 -24.28 -4.49
C PRO A 307 -1.27 -23.64 -4.09
N ALA A 308 -1.12 -22.32 -4.30
CA ALA A 308 0.05 -21.59 -3.81
C ALA A 308 0.29 -22.00 -2.35
N PRO A 309 1.53 -22.35 -1.95
CA PRO A 309 1.80 -23.04 -0.71
C PRO A 309 1.06 -22.36 0.45
N THR A 310 0.12 -23.08 1.03
CA THR A 310 -0.46 -22.69 2.33
C THR A 310 0.71 -22.70 3.30
N PRO A 311 1.10 -21.57 3.93
CA PRO A 311 2.25 -21.58 4.82
C PRO A 311 1.98 -22.55 5.97
N SER A 312 2.67 -23.70 5.97
CA SER A 312 2.56 -24.76 6.99
C SER A 312 3.23 -24.40 8.32
N HIS A 313 3.57 -23.12 8.52
CA HIS A 313 3.99 -22.56 9.79
C HIS A 313 2.95 -21.53 10.24
N ALA A 314 1.77 -22.01 10.65
CA ALA A 314 0.92 -21.18 11.49
C ALA A 314 1.68 -20.95 12.80
N TYR A 315 2.26 -19.77 12.95
CA TYR A 315 2.90 -19.38 14.20
C TYR A 315 1.85 -19.35 15.30
N PRO A 316 2.15 -19.85 16.52
CA PRO A 316 1.19 -19.84 17.61
C PRO A 316 0.59 -18.44 17.82
N VAL A 317 -0.74 -18.37 17.82
CA VAL A 317 -1.49 -17.17 18.22
C VAL A 317 -1.71 -17.29 19.71
N ARG A 318 -1.16 -16.38 20.52
CA ARG A 318 -1.18 -16.49 21.99
C ARG A 318 -1.46 -15.16 22.68
N GLY A 319 -2.16 -15.23 23.81
CA GLY A 319 -2.38 -14.09 24.72
C GLY A 319 -3.40 -13.10 24.17
N VAL A 320 -3.18 -11.80 24.32
CA VAL A 320 -4.15 -10.76 23.92
C VAL A 320 -4.58 -10.82 22.44
N ILE A 321 -3.71 -11.29 21.54
CA ILE A 321 -4.07 -11.51 20.12
C ILE A 321 -4.97 -12.74 19.96
N GLU A 322 -4.76 -13.79 20.75
CA GLU A 322 -5.57 -15.02 20.72
C GLU A 322 -6.99 -14.77 21.21
N ALA A 323 -7.15 -13.98 22.27
CA ALA A 323 -8.46 -13.60 22.78
C ALA A 323 -9.29 -12.91 21.69
N PHE A 324 -8.73 -11.88 21.04
CA PHE A 324 -9.38 -11.16 19.95
C PHE A 324 -9.60 -12.05 18.71
N TYR A 325 -8.59 -12.83 18.32
CA TYR A 325 -8.68 -13.74 17.18
C TYR A 325 -9.83 -14.74 17.38
N THR A 326 -9.95 -15.35 18.55
CA THR A 326 -10.96 -16.37 18.85
C THR A 326 -12.35 -15.77 18.96
N SER A 327 -12.51 -14.63 19.65
CA SER A 327 -13.81 -13.97 19.81
C SER A 327 -14.36 -13.39 18.51
N SER A 328 -13.49 -13.11 17.54
CA SER A 328 -13.85 -12.41 16.31
C SER A 328 -13.82 -13.32 15.07
N GLY A 329 -14.05 -14.63 15.23
CA GLY A 329 -14.24 -15.58 14.12
C GLY A 329 -12.98 -16.33 13.63
N GLY A 330 -11.85 -16.17 14.32
CA GLY A 330 -10.64 -16.98 14.15
C GLY A 330 -10.14 -17.08 12.70
N SER A 331 -9.83 -18.29 12.28
CA SER A 331 -9.25 -18.54 10.95
C SER A 331 -10.20 -18.18 9.81
N GLN A 332 -11.52 -18.21 10.04
CA GLN A 332 -12.50 -17.79 9.04
C GLN A 332 -12.46 -16.28 8.83
N ALA A 333 -12.32 -15.49 9.89
CA ALA A 333 -12.24 -14.03 9.81
C ALA A 333 -10.87 -13.53 9.34
N PHE A 334 -9.79 -14.08 9.91
CA PHE A 334 -8.44 -13.51 9.77
C PHE A 334 -7.49 -14.38 8.92
N GLY A 335 -7.86 -15.63 8.66
CA GLY A 335 -6.99 -16.60 8.01
C GLY A 335 -5.92 -17.16 8.96
N VAL A 336 -4.96 -17.91 8.42
CA VAL A 336 -3.85 -18.50 9.21
C VAL A 336 -2.76 -17.47 9.50
N SER A 337 -2.09 -17.56 10.65
CA SER A 337 -0.97 -16.71 11.04
C SER A 337 0.26 -16.96 10.15
N THR A 338 0.94 -15.90 9.73
CA THR A 338 2.07 -15.96 8.79
C THR A 338 3.38 -15.45 9.38
N THR A 339 3.37 -14.87 10.57
CA THR A 339 4.58 -14.44 11.30
C THR A 339 4.51 -14.82 12.77
N LYS A 340 5.68 -14.90 13.44
CA LYS A 340 5.73 -14.85 14.91
C LYS A 340 5.05 -13.57 15.41
N LYS A 341 4.51 -13.62 16.64
CA LYS A 341 4.07 -12.42 17.34
C LYS A 341 5.27 -11.49 17.52
N ALA A 342 5.14 -10.26 17.02
CA ALA A 342 6.13 -9.20 17.17
C ALA A 342 5.76 -8.32 18.36
N SER A 343 6.73 -8.06 19.23
CA SER A 343 6.59 -7.11 20.34
C SER A 343 7.13 -5.75 19.93
N HIS A 344 6.42 -4.70 20.34
CA HIS A 344 6.79 -3.32 20.04
C HIS A 344 6.89 -2.55 21.36
N THR A 345 7.94 -1.74 21.52
CA THR A 345 8.14 -0.86 22.69
C THR A 345 7.78 0.60 22.38
N ARG A 346 7.91 1.02 21.12
CA ARG A 346 7.55 2.36 20.67
C ARG A 346 6.03 2.61 20.72
N ASN A 347 5.66 3.90 20.72
CA ASN A 347 4.27 4.36 20.63
C ASN A 347 3.34 3.85 21.75
N GLY A 348 3.89 3.59 22.94
CA GLY A 348 3.15 3.07 24.10
C GLY A 348 3.11 1.54 24.20
N GLY A 349 3.79 0.86 23.27
CA GLY A 349 4.02 -0.59 23.30
C GLY A 349 2.79 -1.45 22.99
N GLY A 350 3.05 -2.73 22.75
CA GLY A 350 2.01 -3.70 22.36
C GLY A 350 2.58 -4.85 21.54
N VAL A 351 1.69 -5.59 20.89
CA VAL A 351 2.06 -6.75 20.07
C VAL A 351 1.30 -6.76 18.75
N SER A 352 1.91 -7.26 17.68
CA SER A 352 1.21 -7.50 16.41
C SER A 352 1.56 -8.87 15.83
N GLN A 353 0.67 -9.40 14.99
CA GLN A 353 0.90 -10.65 14.28
C GLN A 353 0.22 -10.60 12.91
N MET A 354 0.94 -11.09 11.89
CA MET A 354 0.41 -11.18 10.54
C MET A 354 -0.37 -12.46 10.34
N PHE A 355 -1.40 -12.35 9.53
CA PHE A 355 -2.27 -13.42 9.07
C PHE A 355 -2.47 -13.32 7.56
N THR A 356 -2.94 -14.40 6.94
CA THR A 356 -3.16 -14.44 5.49
C THR A 356 -4.16 -13.41 5.00
N LYS A 357 -5.15 -13.00 5.82
CA LYS A 357 -6.12 -11.95 5.47
C LYS A 357 -5.77 -10.55 6.00
N GLY A 358 -4.69 -10.37 6.76
CA GLY A 358 -4.33 -9.05 7.29
C GLY A 358 -3.40 -9.11 8.50
N MET A 359 -3.46 -8.11 9.37
CA MET A 359 -2.69 -8.02 10.60
C MET A 359 -3.61 -7.79 11.79
N ILE A 360 -3.41 -8.51 12.88
CA ILE A 360 -4.00 -8.14 14.18
C ILE A 360 -2.92 -7.41 14.99
N ALA A 361 -3.24 -6.23 15.50
CA ALA A 361 -2.35 -5.42 16.33
C ALA A 361 -3.06 -5.02 17.62
N TYR A 362 -2.44 -5.35 18.75
CA TYR A 362 -2.87 -4.96 20.09
C TYR A 362 -1.99 -3.83 20.62
N SER A 363 -2.60 -2.69 20.94
CA SER A 363 -1.92 -1.59 21.62
C SER A 363 -2.09 -1.70 23.12
N LYS A 364 -0.98 -1.67 23.87
CA LYS A 364 -1.02 -1.62 25.34
C LYS A 364 -1.54 -0.27 25.84
N LYS A 365 -1.18 0.83 25.15
CA LYS A 365 -1.64 2.18 25.50
C LYS A 365 -3.17 2.33 25.44
N TYR A 366 -3.80 1.73 24.43
CA TYR A 366 -5.25 1.81 24.22
C TYR A 366 -6.01 0.57 24.72
N GLN A 367 -5.29 -0.45 25.21
CA GLN A 367 -5.85 -1.73 25.66
C GLN A 367 -6.81 -2.38 24.64
N GLN A 368 -6.49 -2.25 23.35
CA GLN A 368 -7.37 -2.66 22.26
C GLN A 368 -6.61 -3.44 21.18
N ALA A 369 -7.22 -4.52 20.70
CA ALA A 369 -6.82 -5.23 19.50
C ALA A 369 -7.63 -4.76 18.29
N VAL A 370 -6.95 -4.52 17.17
CA VAL A 370 -7.53 -4.07 15.91
C VAL A 370 -7.04 -4.95 14.78
N PHE A 371 -7.97 -5.37 13.92
CA PHE A 371 -7.64 -6.02 12.66
C PHE A 371 -7.52 -5.00 11.54
N VAL A 372 -6.38 -5.01 10.84
CA VAL A 372 -6.12 -4.25 9.62
C VAL A 372 -6.12 -5.25 8.44
N PRO A 373 -7.14 -5.22 7.56
CA PRO A 373 -7.24 -6.15 6.44
C PRO A 373 -6.05 -6.04 5.48
N LYS A 374 -5.74 -7.15 4.81
CA LYS A 374 -4.75 -7.21 3.74
C LYS A 374 -5.23 -6.37 2.57
N GLY A 375 -4.41 -5.43 2.16
CA GLY A 375 -4.72 -4.49 1.09
C GLY A 375 -3.65 -3.40 1.01
N SER A 376 -3.87 -2.42 0.14
CA SER A 376 -2.93 -1.34 -0.12
C SER A 376 -2.56 -0.56 1.15
N THR A 377 -3.52 -0.32 2.05
CA THR A 377 -3.27 0.35 3.34
C THR A 377 -2.29 -0.41 4.20
N LEU A 378 -2.55 -1.70 4.44
CA LEU A 378 -1.66 -2.54 5.26
C LEU A 378 -0.27 -2.64 4.63
N THR A 379 -0.20 -2.85 3.32
CA THR A 379 1.08 -2.92 2.60
C THR A 379 1.91 -1.65 2.78
N ARG A 380 1.28 -0.47 2.65
CA ARG A 380 1.99 0.81 2.81
C ARG A 380 2.34 1.09 4.26
N TYR A 381 1.43 0.79 5.19
CA TYR A 381 1.64 0.95 6.63
C TYR A 381 2.83 0.12 7.13
N LEU A 382 2.96 -1.13 6.69
CA LEU A 382 4.10 -1.99 7.05
C LEU A 382 5.43 -1.49 6.48
N LYS A 383 5.42 -0.89 5.26
CA LYS A 383 6.61 -0.21 4.71
C LYS A 383 7.04 1.02 5.54
N LEU A 384 6.11 1.64 6.25
CA LEU A 384 6.34 2.74 7.17
C LEU A 384 6.59 2.25 8.61
N ASN A 385 7.14 1.04 8.76
CA ASN A 385 7.48 0.39 10.04
C ASN A 385 6.27 0.06 10.95
N GLY A 386 5.05 0.04 10.40
CA GLY A 386 3.86 -0.45 11.08
C GLY A 386 3.63 0.19 12.47
N PRO A 387 3.27 -0.60 13.50
CA PRO A 387 2.99 -0.07 14.85
C PRO A 387 4.14 0.68 15.51
N ALA A 388 5.39 0.35 15.17
CA ALA A 388 6.58 1.03 15.65
C ALA A 388 6.95 2.28 14.81
N GLY A 389 6.22 2.52 13.72
CA GLY A 389 6.42 3.61 12.78
C GLY A 389 5.83 4.94 13.21
N GLU A 390 5.88 5.89 12.28
CA GLU A 390 5.43 7.28 12.49
C GLU A 390 3.93 7.38 12.76
N TRP A 391 3.10 6.51 12.17
CA TRP A 391 1.64 6.54 12.28
C TRP A 391 1.10 5.87 13.55
N GLY A 392 1.92 5.08 14.23
CA GLY A 392 1.56 4.37 15.47
C GLY A 392 0.45 3.34 15.28
N TRP A 393 -0.17 2.94 16.38
CA TRP A 393 -1.12 1.81 16.40
C TRP A 393 -2.39 2.08 15.57
N PRO A 394 -2.93 1.09 14.85
CA PRO A 394 -4.28 1.21 14.28
C PRO A 394 -5.30 1.39 15.42
N GLN A 395 -6.32 2.23 15.20
CA GLN A 395 -7.35 2.58 16.19
C GLN A 395 -8.73 2.00 15.85
N SER A 396 -8.94 1.59 14.60
CA SER A 396 -10.17 0.94 14.15
C SER A 396 -9.87 -0.03 13.03
N THR A 397 -10.72 -1.04 12.89
CA THR A 397 -10.76 -1.82 11.65
C THR A 397 -11.18 -0.90 10.52
N SER A 398 -10.58 -1.10 9.34
CA SER A 398 -10.86 -0.29 8.16
C SER A 398 -12.37 -0.17 7.93
N ALA A 399 -12.85 1.07 7.76
CA ALA A 399 -14.25 1.36 7.50
C ALA A 399 -14.70 0.73 6.17
N LYS A 400 -16.02 0.57 6.01
CA LYS A 400 -16.59 0.29 4.68
C LYS A 400 -16.16 1.39 3.71
N ALA A 401 -15.95 1.01 2.46
CA ALA A 401 -15.69 1.97 1.40
C ALA A 401 -16.87 2.96 1.31
N ASP A 402 -16.57 4.25 1.14
CA ASP A 402 -17.59 5.25 0.83
C ASP A 402 -18.10 5.12 -0.62
N ALA A 403 -19.01 6.01 -1.03
CA ALA A 403 -19.59 6.00 -2.37
C ALA A 403 -18.55 6.12 -3.50
N ALA A 404 -17.37 6.69 -3.21
CA ALA A 404 -16.25 6.80 -4.15
C ALA A 404 -15.29 5.60 -4.08
N GLY A 405 -15.62 4.56 -3.30
CA GLY A 405 -14.79 3.38 -3.10
C GLY A 405 -13.61 3.61 -2.15
N VAL A 406 -13.58 4.72 -1.40
CA VAL A 406 -12.45 5.07 -0.54
C VAL A 406 -12.59 4.39 0.82
N VAL A 407 -11.57 3.63 1.20
CA VAL A 407 -11.51 2.95 2.50
C VAL A 407 -10.67 3.77 3.48
N THR A 408 -11.27 4.16 4.60
CA THR A 408 -10.60 4.92 5.68
C THR A 408 -10.15 3.99 6.80
N THR A 409 -8.91 4.14 7.26
CA THR A 409 -8.37 3.41 8.42
C THR A 409 -7.77 4.41 9.41
N LEU A 410 -8.22 4.38 10.66
CA LEU A 410 -7.70 5.28 11.70
C LEU A 410 -6.45 4.70 12.36
N PHE A 411 -5.49 5.57 12.63
CA PHE A 411 -4.24 5.28 13.33
C PHE A 411 -4.05 6.27 14.48
N GLN A 412 -3.15 5.93 15.39
CA GLN A 412 -2.85 6.70 16.60
C GLN A 412 -2.50 8.17 16.31
N ARG A 413 -1.85 8.45 15.18
CA ARG A 413 -1.41 9.81 14.81
C ARG A 413 -2.08 10.37 13.56
N GLY A 414 -3.14 9.74 13.07
CA GLY A 414 -3.81 10.17 11.85
C GLY A 414 -4.75 9.14 11.27
N LEU A 415 -5.00 9.24 9.98
CA LEU A 415 -5.72 8.23 9.22
C LEU A 415 -5.03 7.92 7.90
N ALA A 416 -5.44 6.84 7.25
CA ALA A 416 -5.14 6.57 5.86
C ALA A 416 -6.43 6.46 5.04
N ASN A 417 -6.50 7.18 3.92
CA ASN A 417 -7.51 6.98 2.88
C ASN A 417 -6.90 6.13 1.76
N ALA A 418 -7.47 4.96 1.50
CA ALA A 418 -7.15 4.14 0.33
C ALA A 418 -8.14 4.46 -0.78
N HIS A 419 -7.72 5.35 -1.68
CA HIS A 419 -8.51 5.75 -2.83
C HIS A 419 -8.20 4.83 -4.03
N PRO A 420 -9.20 4.40 -4.84
CA PRO A 420 -8.98 3.49 -5.97
C PRO A 420 -7.97 4.01 -7.00
N THR A 421 -8.06 5.30 -7.37
CA THR A 421 -7.15 5.93 -8.35
C THR A 421 -5.97 6.67 -7.70
N LEU A 422 -6.20 7.46 -6.65
CA LEU A 422 -5.13 8.21 -5.98
C LEU A 422 -4.22 7.31 -5.12
N GLY A 423 -4.62 6.08 -4.80
CA GLY A 423 -3.89 5.17 -3.92
C GLY A 423 -3.97 5.59 -2.44
N VAL A 424 -3.11 5.01 -1.60
CA VAL A 424 -3.14 5.25 -0.14
C VAL A 424 -2.45 6.57 0.22
N LYS A 425 -3.17 7.42 0.96
CA LYS A 425 -2.70 8.70 1.48
C LYS A 425 -2.89 8.77 2.99
N PHE A 426 -1.79 8.99 3.70
CA PHE A 426 -1.83 9.16 5.16
C PHE A 426 -1.96 10.64 5.52
N MET A 427 -2.78 10.94 6.53
CA MET A 427 -3.15 12.29 6.97
C MET A 427 -2.90 12.46 8.47
N PRO A 428 -1.99 13.35 8.91
CA PRO A 428 -1.72 13.59 10.32
C PRO A 428 -2.93 14.20 11.05
N ASN A 429 -3.11 13.89 12.34
CA ASN A 429 -4.24 14.39 13.15
C ASN A 429 -4.42 15.91 13.11
N LYS A 430 -3.32 16.68 13.04
CA LYS A 430 -3.37 18.14 12.98
C LYS A 430 -4.00 18.65 11.67
N ILE A 431 -3.72 17.97 10.55
CA ILE A 431 -4.35 18.24 9.24
C ILE A 431 -5.78 17.71 9.22
N LEU A 432 -5.98 16.49 9.74
CA LEU A 432 -7.28 15.83 9.81
C LEU A 432 -8.35 16.71 10.44
N ARG A 433 -8.07 17.29 11.62
CA ARG A 433 -9.01 18.16 12.31
C ARG A 433 -9.42 19.40 11.50
N ILE A 434 -8.52 19.93 10.67
CA ILE A 434 -8.83 21.06 9.79
C ILE A 434 -9.72 20.60 8.63
N TRP A 435 -9.37 19.45 8.02
CA TRP A 435 -10.09 18.88 6.89
C TRP A 435 -11.53 18.47 7.29
N GLU A 436 -11.71 17.79 8.41
CA GLU A 436 -13.03 17.38 8.92
C GLU A 436 -13.92 18.59 9.24
N LYS A 437 -13.37 19.63 9.88
CA LYS A 437 -14.09 20.89 10.14
C LYS A 437 -14.57 21.57 8.84
N GLN A 438 -13.95 21.27 7.71
CA GLN A 438 -14.28 21.81 6.39
C GLN A 438 -15.15 20.85 5.56
N GLY A 439 -15.77 19.84 6.18
CA GLY A 439 -16.66 18.88 5.50
C GLY A 439 -15.96 17.63 4.96
N GLY A 440 -14.67 17.44 5.26
CA GLY A 440 -13.92 16.25 4.87
C GLY A 440 -13.90 16.06 3.35
N SER A 441 -14.17 14.83 2.90
CA SER A 441 -14.20 14.50 1.47
C SER A 441 -15.34 15.16 0.70
N ARG A 442 -16.41 15.58 1.39
CA ARG A 442 -17.52 16.36 0.81
C ARG A 442 -17.25 17.86 0.83
N GLY A 443 -16.14 18.28 1.46
CA GLY A 443 -15.70 19.67 1.51
C GLY A 443 -15.06 20.14 0.21
N SER A 444 -14.81 21.44 0.11
CA SER A 444 -14.25 22.07 -1.09
C SER A 444 -12.86 21.57 -1.49
N LEU A 445 -12.12 20.93 -0.57
CA LEU A 445 -10.79 20.37 -0.84
C LEU A 445 -10.84 18.98 -1.51
N GLY A 446 -11.91 18.20 -1.32
CA GLY A 446 -12.02 16.81 -1.76
C GLY A 446 -11.11 15.84 -0.98
N TYR A 447 -10.72 14.75 -1.61
CA TYR A 447 -9.85 13.72 -1.03
C TYR A 447 -8.37 14.16 -0.99
N PRO A 448 -7.57 13.58 -0.08
CA PRO A 448 -6.13 13.78 -0.10
C PRO A 448 -5.51 13.22 -1.40
N SER A 449 -4.71 14.04 -2.07
CA SER A 449 -3.97 13.69 -3.29
C SER A 449 -2.46 13.46 -3.01
N GLY A 450 -1.98 13.89 -1.85
CA GLY A 450 -0.62 13.67 -1.35
C GLY A 450 -0.62 13.23 0.11
N ASN A 451 0.48 12.61 0.57
CA ASN A 451 0.65 12.32 2.00
C ASN A 451 0.83 13.63 2.75
N GLY A 452 0.40 13.67 4.02
CA GLY A 452 0.85 14.72 4.92
C GLY A 452 2.35 14.59 5.15
N VAL A 453 3.08 15.67 4.91
CA VAL A 453 4.54 15.73 5.05
C VAL A 453 4.86 16.66 6.20
N THR A 454 5.73 16.20 7.11
CA THR A 454 6.37 17.05 8.11
C THR A 454 7.55 17.76 7.46
N ILE A 455 7.49 19.08 7.38
CA ILE A 455 8.54 19.91 6.79
C ILE A 455 9.57 20.31 7.85
N ALA A 456 9.12 20.60 9.06
CA ALA A 456 9.93 20.92 10.22
C ALA A 456 9.16 20.50 11.48
N SER A 457 9.78 20.60 12.66
CA SER A 457 9.06 20.37 13.92
C SER A 457 7.79 21.23 13.97
N ASP A 458 6.66 20.58 14.19
CA ASP A 458 5.32 21.14 14.17
C ASP A 458 4.85 21.91 12.90
N THR A 459 5.47 21.64 11.76
CA THR A 459 5.06 22.23 10.47
C THR A 459 4.71 21.14 9.47
N LEU A 460 3.44 21.11 9.04
CA LEU A 460 2.86 20.07 8.20
C LEU A 460 2.24 20.65 6.94
N TYR A 461 2.31 19.87 5.87
CA TYR A 461 1.69 20.20 4.60
C TYR A 461 1.05 18.96 3.98
N GLN A 462 -0.17 19.11 3.48
CA GLN A 462 -0.83 18.04 2.74
C GLN A 462 -1.59 18.56 1.52
N ARG A 463 -1.46 17.82 0.42
CA ARG A 463 -2.18 18.09 -0.84
C ARG A 463 -3.51 17.34 -0.89
N PHE A 464 -4.49 18.01 -1.45
CA PHE A 464 -5.84 17.52 -1.73
C PHE A 464 -6.15 17.68 -3.22
N GLU A 465 -7.29 17.18 -3.68
CA GLU A 465 -7.68 17.28 -5.10
C GLU A 465 -7.83 18.74 -5.56
N ASN A 466 -8.40 19.59 -4.71
CA ASN A 466 -8.75 20.97 -5.03
C ASN A 466 -7.96 22.02 -4.23
N GLY A 467 -6.85 21.61 -3.60
CA GLY A 467 -6.02 22.53 -2.82
C GLY A 467 -5.00 21.86 -1.93
N GLY A 468 -4.69 22.53 -0.82
CA GLY A 468 -3.79 22.02 0.20
C GLY A 468 -4.14 22.55 1.58
N ILE A 469 -3.74 21.82 2.62
CA ILE A 469 -3.78 22.29 4.01
C ILE A 469 -2.35 22.51 4.47
N MET A 470 -2.12 23.69 5.03
CA MET A 470 -0.86 24.14 5.60
C MET A 470 -1.04 24.37 7.10
N TYR A 471 -0.21 23.70 7.89
CA TYR A 471 -0.23 23.80 9.33
C TYR A 471 1.16 24.17 9.84
N SER A 472 1.22 25.20 10.67
CA SER A 472 2.34 25.56 11.52
C SER A 472 1.80 26.13 12.84
N PRO A 473 2.65 26.41 13.85
CA PRO A 473 2.22 27.14 15.05
C PRO A 473 1.66 28.53 14.71
N GLU A 474 2.15 29.15 13.64
CA GLU A 474 1.81 30.50 13.20
C GLU A 474 0.55 30.55 12.32
N ALA A 475 0.26 29.49 11.56
CA ALA A 475 -0.83 29.47 10.59
C ALA A 475 -1.47 28.10 10.40
N LYS A 476 -2.80 28.07 10.29
CA LYS A 476 -3.60 26.86 10.07
C LYS A 476 -4.60 27.13 8.95
N ILE A 477 -4.14 27.08 7.71
CA ILE A 477 -4.91 27.54 6.55
C ILE A 477 -5.14 26.42 5.54
N SER A 478 -6.28 26.51 4.86
CA SER A 478 -6.52 25.79 3.62
C SER A 478 -6.34 26.76 2.46
N VAL A 479 -5.64 26.32 1.42
CA VAL A 479 -5.39 27.09 0.20
C VAL A 479 -6.01 26.37 -1.00
N SER A 480 -6.48 27.15 -1.96
CA SER A 480 -7.01 26.64 -3.22
C SER A 480 -5.92 26.00 -4.10
N ARG A 481 -6.32 25.19 -5.08
CA ARG A 481 -5.39 24.55 -6.02
C ARG A 481 -4.52 25.57 -6.79
N PRO A 482 -5.03 26.71 -7.28
CA PRO A 482 -4.19 27.71 -7.93
C PRO A 482 -3.12 28.31 -7.00
N GLU A 483 -3.47 28.60 -5.75
CA GLU A 483 -2.52 29.10 -4.73
C GLU A 483 -1.44 28.05 -4.42
N GLU A 484 -1.85 26.81 -4.15
CA GLU A 484 -0.95 25.68 -3.87
C GLU A 484 0.06 25.44 -5.01
N LEU A 485 -0.43 25.38 -6.25
CA LEU A 485 0.40 25.11 -7.42
C LEU A 485 1.40 26.23 -7.65
N ARG A 486 0.98 27.48 -7.45
CA ARG A 486 1.85 28.65 -7.60
C ARG A 486 2.98 28.64 -6.58
N TRP A 487 2.65 28.42 -5.31
CA TRP A 487 3.64 28.31 -4.25
C TRP A 487 4.64 27.17 -4.51
N ARG A 488 4.16 25.99 -4.93
CA ARG A 488 5.04 24.86 -5.27
C ARG A 488 5.95 25.13 -6.46
N ARG A 489 5.43 25.73 -7.54
CA ARG A 489 6.23 26.08 -8.72
C ARG A 489 7.30 27.13 -8.39
N ALA A 490 7.03 28.02 -7.43
CA ALA A 490 7.99 29.04 -6.99
C ALA A 490 9.11 28.49 -6.08
N GLY A 491 8.97 27.28 -5.53
CA GLY A 491 9.96 26.66 -4.65
C GLY A 491 9.37 25.91 -3.46
N GLY A 492 8.06 26.00 -3.22
CA GLY A 492 7.34 25.21 -2.23
C GLY A 492 7.92 25.35 -0.81
N PRO A 493 8.16 24.23 -0.08
CA PRO A 493 8.66 24.26 1.30
C PRO A 493 9.95 25.07 1.52
N SER A 494 10.80 25.24 0.50
CA SER A 494 12.02 26.05 0.61
C SER A 494 11.71 27.53 0.94
N LEU A 495 10.53 28.01 0.51
CA LEU A 495 10.01 29.36 0.77
C LEU A 495 9.31 29.48 2.13
N GLY A 496 9.15 28.39 2.89
CA GLY A 496 8.22 28.33 4.03
C GLY A 496 6.77 28.15 3.58
N LEU A 497 5.90 27.70 4.50
CA LEU A 497 4.47 27.54 4.19
C LEU A 497 3.79 28.89 3.97
N LEU A 498 2.69 28.89 3.20
CA LEU A 498 1.79 30.03 3.13
C LEU A 498 1.13 30.22 4.51
N VAL A 499 1.02 31.47 4.94
CA VAL A 499 0.47 31.82 6.26
C VAL A 499 -0.83 32.62 6.19
N ASP A 500 -1.19 33.09 4.99
CA ASP A 500 -2.40 33.85 4.72
C ASP A 500 -3.10 33.39 3.43
N ARG A 501 -4.29 33.96 3.19
CA ARG A 501 -4.97 33.84 1.89
C ARG A 501 -4.40 34.86 0.92
N GLN A 502 -4.46 34.53 -0.37
CA GLN A 502 -3.98 35.40 -1.43
C GLN A 502 -4.67 36.77 -1.42
N SER A 503 -3.87 37.83 -1.43
CA SER A 503 -4.36 39.21 -1.66
C SER A 503 -4.36 39.52 -3.16
N VAL A 504 -5.45 40.13 -3.64
CA VAL A 504 -5.67 40.44 -5.06
C VAL A 504 -5.70 41.95 -5.26
N VAL A 505 -4.82 42.46 -6.13
CA VAL A 505 -4.88 43.85 -6.61
C VAL A 505 -5.52 43.80 -8.00
N ARG A 506 -6.80 44.22 -8.08
CA ARG A 506 -7.69 44.01 -9.25
C ARG A 506 -7.00 44.31 -10.57
N GLY A 507 -6.91 43.30 -11.44
CA GLY A 507 -6.41 43.41 -12.81
C GLY A 507 -4.90 43.50 -12.99
N VAL A 508 -4.10 43.54 -11.91
CA VAL A 508 -2.64 43.74 -12.03
C VAL A 508 -1.88 42.52 -11.54
N GLY A 509 -2.10 42.07 -10.31
CA GLY A 509 -1.33 40.98 -9.74
C GLY A 509 -1.81 40.60 -8.34
N THR A 510 -1.11 39.65 -7.74
CA THR A 510 -1.48 39.05 -6.46
C THR A 510 -0.24 38.80 -5.62
N TYR A 511 -0.35 38.89 -4.30
CA TYR A 511 0.74 38.51 -3.40
C TYR A 511 0.22 37.66 -2.24
N GLN A 512 1.11 36.84 -1.68
CA GLN A 512 0.80 35.93 -0.59
C GLN A 512 1.99 35.80 0.35
N GLN A 513 1.73 35.82 1.66
CA GLN A 513 2.76 35.71 2.69
C GLN A 513 3.14 34.25 2.92
N THR A 514 4.44 34.05 3.12
CA THR A 514 5.02 32.78 3.56
C THR A 514 5.76 32.98 4.88
N GLN A 515 6.05 31.89 5.58
CA GLN A 515 6.86 31.97 6.81
C GLN A 515 8.24 32.61 6.61
N LYS A 516 8.80 32.58 5.39
CA LYS A 516 10.13 33.12 5.09
C LYS A 516 10.13 34.38 4.23
N GLY A 517 8.99 34.93 3.86
CA GLY A 517 8.92 36.10 2.98
C GLY A 517 7.56 36.29 2.30
N THR A 518 7.56 36.92 1.13
CA THR A 518 6.33 37.18 0.37
C THR A 518 6.51 36.73 -1.08
N LEU A 519 5.52 36.01 -1.60
CA LEU A 519 5.44 35.59 -2.99
C LEU A 519 4.58 36.61 -3.77
N TYR A 520 5.17 37.29 -4.74
CA TYR A 520 4.49 38.25 -5.62
C TYR A 520 4.27 37.65 -7.00
N THR A 521 3.11 37.93 -7.60
CA THR A 521 2.75 37.41 -8.93
C THR A 521 2.10 38.51 -9.73
N LEU A 522 2.81 39.01 -10.74
CA LEU A 522 2.24 39.92 -11.73
C LEU A 522 1.50 39.09 -12.79
N THR A 523 0.34 39.56 -13.23
CA THR A 523 -0.48 38.83 -14.23
C THR A 523 0.33 38.54 -15.49
N GLY A 524 0.32 37.28 -15.94
CA GLY A 524 1.09 36.82 -17.11
C GLY A 524 2.59 36.66 -16.89
N GLN A 525 3.10 36.80 -15.66
CA GLN A 525 4.52 36.68 -15.34
C GLN A 525 4.78 35.59 -14.28
N PRO A 526 6.00 35.02 -14.24
CA PRO A 526 6.42 34.12 -13.15
C PRO A 526 6.32 34.80 -11.79
N SER A 527 6.11 34.00 -10.75
CA SER A 527 6.08 34.53 -9.38
C SER A 527 7.49 34.83 -8.88
N VAL A 528 7.63 35.95 -8.16
CA VAL A 528 8.87 36.43 -7.57
C VAL A 528 8.77 36.33 -6.05
N PHE A 529 9.64 35.54 -5.45
CA PHE A 529 9.73 35.45 -3.99
C PHE A 529 10.75 36.46 -3.45
N LEU A 530 10.32 37.28 -2.48
CA LEU A 530 11.18 38.16 -1.72
C LEU A 530 11.32 37.62 -0.30
N ARG A 531 12.54 37.27 0.10
CA ARG A 531 12.84 36.76 1.44
C ARG A 531 12.67 37.86 2.49
N LYS A 532 12.16 37.48 3.67
CA LYS A 532 12.06 38.36 4.84
C LYS A 532 13.42 38.93 5.20
N GLY A 533 13.48 40.23 5.41
CA GLY A 533 14.69 41.00 5.70
C GLY A 533 14.46 42.49 5.48
N GLN A 534 15.45 43.32 5.83
CA GLN A 534 15.33 44.79 5.80
C GLN A 534 14.89 45.34 4.44
N ALA A 535 15.43 44.80 3.33
CA ALA A 535 15.07 45.25 1.99
C ALA A 535 13.59 44.99 1.65
N LEU A 536 13.03 43.84 2.06
CA LEU A 536 11.59 43.58 1.89
C LEU A 536 10.76 44.50 2.77
N SER A 537 11.16 44.67 4.04
CA SER A 537 10.46 45.59 4.96
C SER A 537 10.43 47.02 4.41
N ALA A 538 11.55 47.50 3.87
CA ALA A 538 11.65 48.83 3.27
C ALA A 538 10.80 48.96 2.00
N TYR A 539 10.74 47.91 1.16
CA TYR A 539 9.85 47.87 0.00
C TYR A 539 8.37 47.97 0.39
N VAL A 540 7.95 47.19 1.39
CA VAL A 540 6.58 47.21 1.91
C VAL A 540 6.25 48.56 2.55
N ALA A 541 7.15 49.10 3.38
CA ALA A 541 6.98 50.42 4.00
C ALA A 541 6.86 51.56 2.99
N ALA A 542 7.49 51.43 1.82
CA ALA A 542 7.34 52.38 0.71
C ALA A 542 6.03 52.23 -0.10
N GLY A 543 5.07 51.43 0.39
CA GLY A 543 3.77 51.18 -0.24
C GLY A 543 3.77 50.00 -1.22
N GLY A 544 4.84 49.19 -1.25
CA GLY A 544 4.88 47.91 -1.96
C GLY A 544 4.52 47.99 -3.45
N PRO A 545 3.85 46.96 -4.00
CA PRO A 545 3.52 46.90 -5.43
C PRO A 545 2.66 48.06 -5.93
N GLU A 546 1.76 48.58 -5.09
CA GLU A 546 0.81 49.63 -5.46
C GLU A 546 1.55 50.96 -5.71
N SER A 547 2.44 51.35 -4.79
CA SER A 547 3.21 52.59 -4.90
C SER A 547 4.45 52.44 -5.78
N GLN A 548 5.23 51.38 -5.61
CA GLN A 548 6.57 51.25 -6.21
C GLN A 548 6.59 50.38 -7.47
N GLY A 549 5.49 49.65 -7.74
CA GLY A 549 5.37 48.73 -8.87
C GLY A 549 5.83 47.32 -8.52
N TRP A 550 5.38 46.36 -9.31
CA TRP A 550 5.55 44.93 -9.02
C TRP A 550 6.98 44.43 -9.17
N PRO A 551 7.45 43.50 -8.31
CA PRO A 551 8.75 42.84 -8.48
C PRO A 551 8.82 42.07 -9.81
N ARG A 552 9.91 42.26 -10.55
CA ARG A 552 10.19 41.55 -11.82
C ARG A 552 11.35 40.55 -11.73
N SER A 553 12.14 40.63 -10.67
CA SER A 553 13.25 39.73 -10.41
C SER A 553 13.31 39.41 -8.92
N PRO A 554 13.92 38.27 -8.53
CA PRO A 554 14.35 38.07 -7.15
C PRO A 554 15.24 39.23 -6.66
N LEU A 555 15.30 39.37 -5.34
CA LEU A 555 16.21 40.32 -4.69
C LEU A 555 17.67 39.89 -4.94
N SER A 556 18.49 40.79 -5.47
CA SER A 556 19.92 40.58 -5.70
C SER A 556 20.72 41.35 -4.65
N CYS A 557 21.23 40.63 -3.64
CA CYS A 557 22.05 41.19 -2.57
C CYS A 557 23.54 40.87 -2.78
N GLY A 558 24.42 41.61 -2.11
CA GLY A 558 25.88 41.48 -2.24
C GLY A 558 26.55 42.69 -2.90
N LEU A 559 25.84 43.82 -3.00
CA LEU A 559 26.46 45.08 -3.38
C LEU A 559 27.44 45.53 -2.26
N SER A 560 28.49 46.27 -2.62
CA SER A 560 29.54 46.71 -1.69
C SER A 560 28.93 47.40 -0.46
N GLY A 561 29.34 47.05 0.76
CA GLY A 561 28.74 47.58 1.98
C GLY A 561 27.37 46.99 2.36
N GLY A 562 27.02 45.82 1.82
CA GLY A 562 25.83 45.04 2.23
C GLY A 562 24.53 45.42 1.51
N GLY A 563 24.60 46.08 0.36
CA GLY A 563 23.42 46.53 -0.36
C GLY A 563 22.71 45.45 -1.15
N CYS A 564 21.44 45.72 -1.49
CA CYS A 564 20.57 44.89 -2.32
C CYS A 564 19.90 45.70 -3.43
N LYS A 565 19.58 45.02 -4.52
CA LYS A 565 18.85 45.56 -5.67
C LYS A 565 17.60 44.74 -5.95
N LEU A 566 16.50 45.41 -6.23
CA LEU A 566 15.25 44.79 -6.70
C LEU A 566 14.74 45.50 -7.96
N SER A 567 14.60 44.74 -9.04
CA SER A 567 14.01 45.23 -10.27
C SER A 567 12.49 45.24 -10.13
N LEU A 568 11.86 46.39 -10.34
CA LEU A 568 10.41 46.57 -10.28
C LEU A 568 9.85 46.90 -11.67
N GLN A 569 8.52 46.88 -11.79
CA GLN A 569 7.81 47.17 -13.03
C GLN A 569 8.13 48.57 -13.59
N ARG A 570 8.29 49.55 -12.70
CA ARG A 570 8.47 50.97 -13.06
C ARG A 570 9.87 51.51 -12.75
N ASN A 571 10.50 51.00 -11.69
CA ASN A 571 11.73 51.55 -11.11
C ASN A 571 12.71 50.41 -10.75
N THR A 572 13.90 50.76 -10.28
CA THR A 572 14.78 49.83 -9.57
C THR A 572 14.96 50.30 -8.14
N MET A 573 14.67 49.44 -7.18
CA MET A 573 14.96 49.72 -5.77
C MET A 573 16.42 49.36 -5.49
N ILE A 574 17.13 50.30 -4.88
CA ILE A 574 18.46 50.07 -4.29
C ILE A 574 18.29 50.25 -2.78
N HIS A 575 18.70 49.26 -2.01
CA HIS A 575 18.66 49.27 -0.55
C HIS A 575 20.08 49.12 0.00
N SER A 576 20.44 49.92 1.01
CA SER A 576 21.61 49.65 1.86
C SER A 576 21.26 49.86 3.33
N PRO A 577 21.97 49.21 4.27
CA PRO A 577 21.78 49.45 5.70
C PRO A 577 21.94 50.94 6.09
N GLN A 578 22.80 51.67 5.39
CA GLN A 578 23.12 53.07 5.71
C GLN A 578 22.10 54.07 5.15
N THR A 579 21.44 53.75 4.03
CA THR A 579 20.60 54.72 3.29
C THR A 579 19.14 54.31 3.16
N GLY A 580 18.78 53.11 3.61
CA GLY A 580 17.44 52.56 3.41
C GLY A 580 17.14 52.24 1.94
N ALA A 581 15.85 52.16 1.58
CA ALA A 581 15.43 51.87 0.21
C ALA A 581 15.17 53.16 -0.58
N SER A 582 15.81 53.27 -1.75
CA SER A 582 15.59 54.33 -2.72
C SER A 582 15.15 53.76 -4.06
N PHE A 583 14.16 54.39 -4.70
CA PHE A 583 13.59 53.95 -5.97
C PHE A 583 14.07 54.82 -7.12
N LEU A 584 14.93 54.26 -7.97
CA LEU A 584 15.54 54.95 -9.10
C LEU A 584 14.73 54.70 -10.37
N THR A 585 14.51 55.75 -11.17
CA THR A 585 13.99 55.55 -12.52
C THR A 585 15.01 54.82 -13.40
N PRO A 586 14.60 54.19 -14.52
CA PRO A 586 15.51 53.44 -15.38
C PRO A 586 16.74 54.23 -15.84
N GLY A 587 16.57 55.52 -16.15
CA GLY A 587 17.67 56.41 -16.54
C GLY A 587 18.71 56.59 -15.42
N HIS A 588 18.28 56.94 -14.21
CA HIS A 588 19.18 57.14 -13.07
C HIS A 588 19.86 55.84 -12.63
N HIS A 589 19.14 54.73 -12.64
CA HIS A 589 19.73 53.42 -12.35
C HIS A 589 20.77 53.03 -13.41
N SER A 590 20.50 53.28 -14.69
CA SER A 590 21.47 53.03 -15.77
C SER A 590 22.72 53.90 -15.63
N ALA A 591 22.56 55.19 -15.33
CA ALA A 591 23.67 56.11 -15.12
C ALA A 591 24.53 55.71 -13.92
N TRP A 592 23.89 55.35 -12.80
CA TRP A 592 24.59 54.81 -11.64
C TRP A 592 25.31 53.52 -11.98
N ASN A 593 24.66 52.59 -12.68
CA ASN A 593 25.21 51.30 -13.10
C ASN A 593 26.43 51.42 -14.04
N ALA A 594 26.42 52.40 -14.95
CA ALA A 594 27.51 52.65 -15.89
C ALA A 594 28.86 52.96 -15.22
N LEU A 595 28.87 53.41 -13.96
CA LEU A 595 30.10 53.69 -13.20
C LEU A 595 30.88 52.45 -12.75
N GLY A 596 30.38 51.23 -12.99
CA GLY A 596 31.08 50.02 -12.55
C GLY A 596 31.36 50.01 -11.04
N SER A 597 32.53 49.51 -10.62
CA SER A 597 32.95 49.52 -9.21
C SER A 597 33.06 50.94 -8.62
N ALA A 598 33.37 51.94 -9.45
CA ALA A 598 33.55 53.33 -9.02
C ALA A 598 32.24 53.98 -8.52
N ARG A 599 31.07 53.36 -8.75
CA ARG A 599 29.77 53.88 -8.27
C ARG A 599 29.76 54.16 -6.77
N TYR A 600 30.43 53.31 -5.97
CA TYR A 600 30.39 53.40 -4.51
C TYR A 600 31.29 54.50 -3.95
N THR A 601 32.36 54.86 -4.66
CA THR A 601 33.26 55.95 -4.28
C THR A 601 32.91 57.28 -4.95
N THR A 602 32.33 57.24 -6.15
CA THR A 602 31.99 58.42 -6.95
C THR A 602 30.66 59.04 -6.55
N LEU A 603 29.62 58.22 -6.41
CA LEU A 603 28.28 58.68 -6.01
C LEU A 603 27.88 58.14 -4.64
N GLY A 604 28.33 56.93 -4.30
CA GLY A 604 27.82 56.18 -3.15
C GLY A 604 26.41 55.63 -3.42
N TYR A 605 25.74 55.25 -2.34
CA TYR A 605 24.35 54.78 -2.38
C TYR A 605 23.35 55.94 -2.55
N PRO A 606 22.21 55.70 -3.20
CA PRO A 606 21.13 56.67 -3.27
C PRO A 606 20.51 56.90 -1.89
N MET A 607 20.28 58.16 -1.53
CA MET A 607 19.77 58.54 -0.20
C MET A 607 18.26 58.77 -0.15
N GLN A 608 17.62 58.82 -1.32
CA GLN A 608 16.17 59.02 -1.46
C GLN A 608 15.72 58.55 -2.83
N SER A 609 14.41 58.42 -3.02
CA SER A 609 13.84 58.10 -4.34
C SER A 609 14.01 59.23 -5.34
N THR A 610 14.03 58.89 -6.64
CA THR A 610 14.15 59.90 -7.70
C THR A 610 13.04 60.94 -7.58
N LYS A 611 13.43 62.21 -7.52
CA LYS A 611 12.50 63.33 -7.55
C LYS A 611 12.13 63.67 -8.99
N ARG A 612 10.83 63.74 -9.28
CA ARG A 612 10.31 64.26 -10.55
C ARG A 612 10.00 65.75 -10.38
N LEU A 613 10.44 66.55 -11.34
CA LEU A 613 10.24 67.99 -11.46
C LEU A 613 9.66 68.28 -12.85
N SER A 614 9.12 69.48 -13.08
CA SER A 614 8.63 69.90 -14.40
C SER A 614 9.74 69.87 -15.46
N ALA A 615 10.96 70.24 -15.07
CA ALA A 615 12.13 70.31 -15.95
C ALA A 615 12.82 68.97 -16.21
N GLY A 616 12.50 67.91 -15.46
CA GLY A 616 13.17 66.61 -15.58
C GLY A 616 13.17 65.81 -14.28
N THR A 617 14.15 64.90 -14.13
CA THR A 617 14.31 64.10 -12.92
C THR A 617 15.65 64.30 -12.24
N LEU A 618 15.67 64.22 -10.92
CA LEU A 618 16.84 64.46 -10.08
C LEU A 618 16.99 63.35 -9.03
N GLN A 619 18.20 62.80 -8.89
CA GLN A 619 18.51 61.72 -7.96
C GLN A 619 19.71 62.09 -7.09
N ARG A 620 19.52 62.03 -5.77
CA ARG A 620 20.58 62.28 -4.76
C ARG A 620 21.24 60.97 -4.36
N TYR A 621 22.56 61.02 -4.20
CA TYR A 621 23.41 59.98 -3.63
C TYR A 621 24.26 60.57 -2.51
N GLN A 622 25.02 59.73 -1.80
CA GLN A 622 25.86 60.16 -0.68
C GLN A 622 26.87 61.25 -1.05
N TYR A 623 27.49 61.16 -2.23
CA TYR A 623 28.59 62.03 -2.65
C TYR A 623 28.28 62.90 -3.88
N GLY A 624 27.04 62.90 -4.34
CA GLY A 624 26.66 63.66 -5.54
C GLY A 624 25.23 63.46 -5.97
N PHE A 625 24.91 63.92 -7.18
CA PHE A 625 23.60 63.74 -7.79
C PHE A 625 23.69 63.49 -9.29
N THR A 626 22.66 62.81 -9.82
CA THR A 626 22.43 62.72 -11.25
C THR A 626 21.13 63.43 -11.62
N SER A 627 21.10 64.04 -12.80
CA SER A 627 19.91 64.72 -13.34
C SER A 627 19.66 64.31 -14.78
N PHE A 628 18.39 64.18 -15.15
CA PHE A 628 17.93 64.01 -16.52
C PHE A 628 16.96 65.15 -16.85
N PRO A 629 17.43 66.22 -17.52
CA PRO A 629 16.54 67.22 -18.09
C PRO A 629 15.55 66.59 -19.06
N THR A 630 14.41 67.25 -19.28
CA THR A 630 13.40 66.81 -20.25
C THR A 630 14.05 66.60 -21.62
N ASN A 631 13.80 65.44 -22.24
CA ASN A 631 14.40 65.00 -23.51
C ASN A 631 15.91 64.71 -23.50
N ALA A 632 16.59 64.77 -22.34
CA ALA A 632 18.01 64.45 -22.28
C ALA A 632 18.26 62.94 -22.45
N LYS A 633 19.21 62.59 -23.34
CA LYS A 633 19.62 61.20 -23.59
C LYS A 633 20.64 60.66 -22.58
N LYS A 634 21.33 61.54 -21.85
CA LYS A 634 22.37 61.19 -20.87
C LYS A 634 22.15 61.96 -19.58
N ALA A 635 22.52 61.34 -18.46
CA ALA A 635 22.49 62.01 -17.17
C ALA A 635 23.62 63.05 -17.08
N ALA A 636 23.32 64.20 -16.50
CA ALA A 636 24.33 65.08 -15.94
C ALA A 636 24.75 64.50 -14.57
N LEU A 637 26.02 64.09 -14.46
CA LEU A 637 26.64 63.51 -13.27
C LEU A 637 27.44 64.57 -12.53
N VAL A 638 27.01 64.98 -11.34
CA VAL A 638 27.66 66.03 -10.54
C VAL A 638 28.24 65.43 -9.27
N THR A 639 29.56 65.45 -9.17
CA THR A 639 30.36 64.82 -8.11
C THR A 639 31.43 65.75 -7.52
N GLU A 640 31.59 66.95 -8.07
CA GLU A 640 32.53 67.95 -7.54
C GLU A 640 32.02 68.46 -6.18
N LYS A 641 32.72 68.11 -5.10
CA LYS A 641 32.24 68.25 -3.72
C LYS A 641 31.73 69.65 -3.40
N LEU A 642 32.48 70.69 -3.78
CA LEU A 642 32.09 72.07 -3.51
C LEU A 642 30.78 72.48 -4.22
N ILE A 643 30.54 71.97 -5.43
CA ILE A 643 29.28 72.22 -6.16
C ILE A 643 28.14 71.43 -5.52
N VAL A 644 28.40 70.18 -5.13
CA VAL A 644 27.41 69.32 -4.46
C VAL A 644 26.93 69.93 -3.16
N ASP A 645 27.86 70.28 -2.27
CA ASP A 645 27.58 70.84 -0.96
C ASP A 645 26.83 72.18 -1.08
N ALA A 646 27.28 73.06 -1.97
CA ALA A 646 26.64 74.36 -2.18
C ALA A 646 25.22 74.23 -2.76
N TYR A 647 25.01 73.31 -3.71
CA TYR A 647 23.67 73.07 -4.27
C TYR A 647 22.71 72.49 -3.22
N ILE A 648 23.16 71.55 -2.39
CA ILE A 648 22.34 71.00 -1.30
C ILE A 648 22.02 72.10 -0.28
N ALA A 649 23.00 72.89 0.14
CA ALA A 649 22.82 74.01 1.07
C ALA A 649 21.86 75.08 0.52
N SER A 650 21.80 75.24 -0.80
CA SER A 650 20.86 76.17 -1.47
C SER A 650 19.41 75.67 -1.52
N GLY A 651 19.11 74.47 -0.99
CA GLY A 651 17.77 73.88 -0.99
C GLY A 651 17.57 72.78 -2.04
N TRP A 652 18.63 72.31 -2.71
CA TRP A 652 18.60 71.21 -3.68
C TRP A 652 17.54 71.45 -4.77
N HIS A 653 16.54 70.58 -4.91
CA HIS A 653 15.46 70.72 -5.90
C HIS A 653 14.53 71.92 -5.67
N LYS A 654 14.57 72.53 -4.47
CA LYS A 654 13.84 73.76 -4.15
C LYS A 654 14.72 75.01 -4.28
N SER A 655 15.99 74.85 -4.65
CA SER A 655 16.90 75.97 -4.83
C SER A 655 16.48 76.87 -5.99
N THR A 656 16.95 78.11 -5.95
CA THR A 656 16.80 79.06 -7.06
C THR A 656 17.69 78.73 -8.25
N TRP A 657 18.57 77.73 -8.16
CA TRP A 657 19.48 77.35 -9.23
C TRP A 657 18.76 76.52 -10.31
N GLY A 658 17.70 75.80 -9.92
CA GLY A 658 16.95 74.88 -10.78
C GLY A 658 17.69 73.55 -11.04
N LEU A 659 17.21 72.77 -12.01
CA LEU A 659 17.78 71.46 -12.36
C LEU A 659 19.17 71.61 -13.00
N PRO A 660 20.15 70.75 -12.66
CA PRO A 660 21.39 70.66 -13.42
C PRO A 660 21.12 70.16 -14.85
N LEU A 661 21.65 70.87 -15.83
CA LEU A 661 21.43 70.63 -17.26
C LEU A 661 22.62 69.98 -17.95
N LYS A 662 23.83 70.47 -17.64
CA LYS A 662 25.06 70.03 -18.31
C LYS A 662 26.25 70.10 -17.37
N VAL A 663 27.14 69.13 -17.47
CA VAL A 663 28.41 69.07 -16.73
C VAL A 663 29.55 69.11 -17.75
N SER A 664 30.57 69.93 -17.48
CA SER A 664 31.79 69.97 -18.30
C SER A 664 32.56 68.65 -18.21
N THR A 665 33.42 68.38 -19.19
CA THR A 665 34.29 67.18 -19.18
C THR A 665 35.14 67.09 -17.91
N SER A 666 35.54 68.23 -17.34
CA SER A 666 36.31 68.30 -16.11
C SER A 666 35.50 68.08 -14.82
N GLY A 667 34.17 68.07 -14.89
CA GLY A 667 33.28 68.05 -13.71
C GLY A 667 33.21 69.36 -12.93
N ARG A 668 34.14 70.30 -13.18
CA ARG A 668 34.31 71.56 -12.43
C ARG A 668 33.38 72.68 -12.87
N THR A 669 32.54 72.47 -13.88
CA THR A 669 31.55 73.45 -14.30
C THR A 669 30.23 72.75 -14.56
N VAL A 670 29.17 73.20 -13.89
CA VAL A 670 27.82 72.67 -14.01
C VAL A 670 26.87 73.80 -14.37
N THR A 671 26.22 73.68 -15.52
CA THR A 671 25.14 74.57 -15.94
C THR A 671 23.82 74.06 -15.36
N PHE A 672 23.11 74.93 -14.65
CA PHE A 672 21.76 74.73 -14.12
C PHE A 672 20.76 75.57 -14.92
N GLU A 673 19.45 75.37 -14.70
CA GLU A 673 18.39 76.16 -15.37
C GLU A 673 18.54 77.67 -15.18
N HIS A 674 19.02 78.10 -14.02
CA HIS A 674 19.06 79.53 -13.64
C HIS A 674 20.47 80.03 -13.32
N GLY A 675 21.51 79.33 -13.75
CA GLY A 675 22.89 79.79 -13.56
C GLY A 675 23.95 78.73 -13.81
N THR A 676 25.21 79.08 -13.59
CA THR A 676 26.35 78.19 -13.75
C THR A 676 27.19 78.15 -12.48
N ALA A 677 27.41 76.95 -11.95
CA ALA A 677 28.38 76.71 -10.88
C ALA A 677 29.75 76.38 -11.47
N ARG A 678 30.82 76.96 -10.92
CA ARG A 678 32.20 76.70 -11.34
C ARG A 678 33.14 76.60 -10.14
N VAL A 679 34.03 75.60 -10.19
CA VAL A 679 35.16 75.47 -9.28
C VAL A 679 36.46 75.77 -10.02
N SER A 680 37.21 76.76 -9.55
CA SER A 680 38.51 77.15 -10.09
C SER A 680 39.47 77.50 -8.96
N GLY A 681 40.68 76.92 -8.96
CA GLY A 681 41.66 77.16 -7.89
C GLY A 681 41.16 76.80 -6.49
N GLY A 682 40.31 75.77 -6.36
CA GLY A 682 39.69 75.37 -5.09
C GLY A 682 38.55 76.28 -4.61
N LYS A 683 38.17 77.31 -5.36
CA LYS A 683 37.09 78.23 -5.01
C LYS A 683 35.83 77.94 -5.81
N PHE A 684 34.70 77.87 -5.12
CA PHE A 684 33.37 77.75 -5.70
C PHE A 684 32.79 79.12 -6.07
N THR A 685 32.12 79.20 -7.22
CA THR A 685 31.37 80.37 -7.68
C THR A 685 30.07 79.93 -8.34
N PHE A 686 28.95 80.60 -8.05
CA PHE A 686 27.70 80.45 -8.79
C PHE A 686 27.36 81.76 -9.50
N THR A 687 27.17 81.70 -10.81
CA THR A 687 26.81 82.86 -11.65
C THR A 687 25.38 82.70 -12.15
N PRO A 688 24.40 83.47 -11.64
CA PRO A 688 23.02 83.40 -12.11
C PRO A 688 22.87 83.76 -13.59
N ALA A 689 21.98 83.07 -14.29
CA ALA A 689 21.60 83.40 -15.67
C ALA A 689 20.47 84.45 -15.63
N GLY A 690 20.80 85.71 -15.32
CA GLY A 690 19.85 86.82 -15.21
C GLY A 690 19.18 86.98 -13.83
N LYS A 691 18.21 87.90 -13.73
CA LYS A 691 17.51 88.24 -12.46
C LYS A 691 16.80 86.99 -11.91
N LEU A 692 17.35 86.39 -10.85
CA LEU A 692 16.77 85.24 -10.17
C LEU A 692 15.31 85.54 -9.77
N PRO A 693 14.34 84.63 -9.98
CA PRO A 693 13.07 84.74 -9.30
C PRO A 693 13.30 84.66 -7.78
N ALA A 694 12.68 85.57 -7.03
CA ALA A 694 12.79 85.59 -5.57
C ALA A 694 12.38 84.24 -4.99
N ALA A 695 13.16 83.72 -4.03
CA ALA A 695 12.88 82.49 -3.34
C ALA A 695 11.45 82.52 -2.77
N SER A 696 10.62 81.54 -3.13
CA SER A 696 9.29 81.36 -2.57
C SER A 696 9.41 81.13 -1.06
N THR A 697 9.16 82.16 -0.27
CA THR A 697 8.99 82.06 1.19
C THR A 697 7.68 81.36 1.50
N ARG A 698 7.73 80.02 1.65
CA ARG A 698 6.80 79.29 2.51
C ARG A 698 7.44 78.01 3.04
N GLU A 699 7.34 77.90 4.37
CA GLU A 699 7.77 76.85 5.29
C GLU A 699 9.28 76.65 5.49
N ALA A 700 9.69 77.01 6.71
CA ALA A 700 10.99 76.72 7.30
C ALA A 700 11.34 75.24 7.19
N ALA A 701 12.62 74.97 6.94
CA ALA A 701 13.19 73.65 7.01
C ALA A 701 12.99 73.07 8.42
N GLU A 702 12.38 71.90 8.52
CA GLU A 702 12.51 71.05 9.71
C GLU A 702 13.99 70.67 9.89
N PRO A 703 14.53 70.69 11.11
CA PRO A 703 15.91 70.30 11.36
C PRO A 703 16.11 68.81 11.13
N ILE A 704 17.21 68.47 10.45
CA ILE A 704 17.76 67.12 10.34
C ILE A 704 18.28 66.74 11.74
N PRO A 705 17.98 65.55 12.29
CA PRO A 705 18.50 65.15 13.59
C PRO A 705 20.03 65.04 13.54
N GLU A 706 20.66 65.74 14.47
CA GLU A 706 22.09 65.79 14.74
C GLU A 706 22.58 64.39 15.14
N GLN A 707 23.65 63.92 14.49
CA GLN A 707 24.31 62.68 14.87
C GLN A 707 25.06 62.91 16.17
N VAL A 708 24.70 62.16 17.20
CA VAL A 708 25.50 62.03 18.42
C VAL A 708 26.76 61.24 18.04
N GLU A 709 27.91 61.88 18.13
CA GLU A 709 29.20 61.18 18.28
C GLU A 709 29.16 60.41 19.60
N GLU A 710 29.16 59.08 19.51
CA GLU A 710 29.46 58.22 20.65
C GLU A 710 30.81 57.56 20.38
N GLU A 711 31.79 57.88 21.25
CA GLU A 711 33.14 57.33 21.24
C GLU A 711 33.13 55.80 21.32
N ALA A 712 34.06 55.18 20.57
CA ALA A 712 34.35 53.75 20.69
C ALA A 712 35.02 53.44 22.04
N PRO A 713 34.59 52.40 22.80
CA PRO A 713 35.36 51.91 23.93
C PRO A 713 36.50 50.98 23.46
N PRO A 714 37.61 50.90 24.22
CA PRO A 714 38.82 50.18 23.80
C PRO A 714 38.66 48.66 23.90
N ALA A 715 39.41 47.97 23.05
CA ALA A 715 39.59 46.52 23.09
C ALA A 715 40.49 46.14 24.27
N ASP A 716 39.91 45.52 25.30
CA ASP A 716 40.47 44.40 26.06
C ASP A 716 39.55 44.09 27.25
N GLN A 717 38.90 42.92 27.22
CA GLN A 717 38.59 42.02 28.35
C GLN A 717 37.52 41.01 27.93
N ALA A 718 37.87 39.73 28.03
CA ALA A 718 36.97 38.61 27.80
C ALA A 718 35.92 38.53 28.94
N PRO A 719 34.62 38.30 28.64
CA PRO A 719 33.64 38.05 29.69
C PRO A 719 33.59 36.55 30.04
N GLU A 720 33.71 36.27 31.34
CA GLU A 720 33.36 34.99 31.99
C GLU A 720 31.88 34.64 31.79
N PRO A 721 31.50 33.34 31.84
CA PRO A 721 30.13 32.91 31.61
C PRO A 721 29.20 33.28 32.78
N ALA A 722 28.03 33.82 32.46
CA ALA A 722 26.96 34.10 33.41
C ALA A 722 26.33 32.79 33.96
N PRO A 723 25.86 32.80 35.24
CA PRO A 723 25.39 31.59 35.94
C PRO A 723 23.99 31.15 35.48
N GLU A 724 23.75 29.84 35.60
CA GLU A 724 22.47 29.16 35.33
C GLU A 724 21.33 29.70 36.22
N PRO A 725 20.08 29.73 35.74
CA PRO A 725 18.94 30.09 36.57
C PRO A 725 18.56 28.96 37.54
N GLU A 726 18.52 29.28 38.83
CA GLU A 726 17.99 28.42 39.90
C GLU A 726 16.52 28.06 39.64
N VAL A 727 16.23 26.77 39.76
CA VAL A 727 14.89 26.19 39.77
C VAL A 727 14.30 26.35 41.17
N THR A 728 13.24 27.14 41.31
CA THR A 728 12.33 27.09 42.46
C THR A 728 11.15 26.16 42.13
N PRO A 729 10.77 25.22 43.02
CA PRO A 729 9.65 24.32 42.78
C PRO A 729 8.32 24.99 43.19
N GLU A 730 7.38 25.09 42.24
CA GLU A 730 5.97 25.37 42.54
C GLU A 730 5.24 24.10 43.05
N PRO A 731 4.20 24.26 43.90
CA PRO A 731 3.62 23.17 44.69
C PRO A 731 2.73 22.24 43.87
N VAL A 732 2.76 20.96 44.27
CA VAL A 732 1.94 19.86 43.77
C VAL A 732 0.46 20.08 44.13
N PRO A 733 -0.50 20.00 43.19
CA PRO A 733 -1.90 19.85 43.55
C PRO A 733 -2.22 18.37 43.82
N GLU A 734 -2.86 18.12 44.97
CA GLU A 734 -3.43 16.82 45.37
C GLU A 734 -4.50 16.31 44.38
N PRO A 735 -4.70 14.98 44.27
CA PRO A 735 -5.69 14.41 43.37
C PRO A 735 -7.10 14.46 43.97
N GLU A 736 -8.01 15.20 43.32
CA GLU A 736 -9.45 15.09 43.60
C GLU A 736 -9.99 13.72 43.16
N LEU A 737 -10.67 13.06 44.10
CA LEU A 737 -11.40 11.80 43.94
C LEU A 737 -12.59 11.97 42.97
N PRO A 738 -12.94 10.95 42.17
CA PRO A 738 -14.08 11.03 41.27
C PRO A 738 -15.40 10.92 42.05
N THR A 739 -16.26 11.91 41.89
CA THR A 739 -17.66 11.89 42.32
C THR A 739 -18.47 10.88 41.48
N GLU A 740 -19.33 10.13 42.15
CA GLU A 740 -20.25 9.15 41.58
C GLU A 740 -21.28 9.80 40.61
N PRO A 741 -21.73 9.10 39.56
CA PRO A 741 -22.86 9.55 38.77
C PRO A 741 -24.19 9.05 39.36
N GLU A 742 -25.11 9.97 39.69
CA GLU A 742 -26.51 9.64 39.95
C GLU A 742 -27.27 9.26 38.65
N PRO A 743 -28.35 8.45 38.74
CA PRO A 743 -28.91 7.75 37.60
C PRO A 743 -30.10 8.44 36.95
N GLY A 744 -30.10 8.46 35.62
CA GLY A 744 -31.27 8.18 34.78
C GLY A 744 -32.17 9.34 34.37
N LEU A 745 -32.38 9.49 33.05
CA LEU A 745 -33.71 9.47 32.44
C LEU A 745 -33.59 9.07 30.95
N PRO A 746 -34.50 8.24 30.40
CA PRO A 746 -34.41 7.71 29.03
C PRO A 746 -34.97 8.68 27.97
N PRO A 747 -34.56 8.55 26.69
CA PRO A 747 -35.06 9.40 25.61
C PRO A 747 -36.50 9.03 25.22
N GLN A 748 -37.35 10.05 25.09
CA GLN A 748 -38.66 9.97 24.44
C GLN A 748 -38.48 9.99 22.90
N PRO A 749 -39.37 9.30 22.15
CA PRO A 749 -39.31 9.25 20.68
C PRO A 749 -40.20 10.32 20.05
N GLU A 750 -39.70 11.06 19.06
CA GLU A 750 -40.50 11.93 18.19
C GLU A 750 -40.12 11.59 16.74
N THR A 751 -40.92 10.71 16.11
CA THR A 751 -42.05 10.99 15.19
C THR A 751 -41.58 11.15 13.74
N GLU A 752 -41.71 10.04 13.01
CA GLU A 752 -41.89 10.01 11.55
C GLU A 752 -43.24 10.65 11.20
N ASP A 753 -43.28 11.44 10.13
CA ASP A 753 -44.44 11.62 9.25
C ASP A 753 -44.03 12.43 7.98
N PRO A 754 -44.78 12.38 6.87
CA PRO A 754 -44.48 11.45 5.77
C PRO A 754 -44.29 12.12 4.39
N GLU A 755 -44.06 11.26 3.40
CA GLU A 755 -43.95 11.47 1.95
C GLU A 755 -44.96 12.46 1.33
N GLU A 756 -44.54 13.16 0.26
CA GLU A 756 -45.23 13.14 -1.05
C GLU A 756 -44.41 13.85 -2.18
N PRO A 757 -44.74 13.70 -3.49
CA PRO A 757 -43.88 12.96 -4.41
C PRO A 757 -43.45 13.71 -5.70
N GLY A 758 -42.55 13.09 -6.46
CA GLY A 758 -42.57 13.13 -7.93
C GLY A 758 -41.70 14.18 -8.63
N ALA A 759 -40.60 13.73 -9.24
CA ALA A 759 -40.25 14.03 -10.64
C ALA A 759 -38.97 13.26 -11.03
N ASP A 760 -39.08 12.43 -12.04
CA ASP A 760 -38.01 11.72 -12.75
C ASP A 760 -38.39 11.83 -14.25
N PRO A 761 -37.50 11.62 -15.23
CA PRO A 761 -36.30 12.39 -15.53
C PRO A 761 -36.34 12.90 -16.99
N GLU A 762 -35.63 13.99 -17.32
CA GLU A 762 -35.47 14.42 -18.72
C GLU A 762 -34.10 13.96 -19.26
N GLU A 763 -34.17 12.95 -20.14
CA GLU A 763 -33.13 12.48 -21.04
C GLU A 763 -32.65 13.60 -21.96
N THR A 764 -31.33 13.80 -22.07
CA THR A 764 -30.72 14.36 -23.28
C THR A 764 -29.44 13.59 -23.66
N PRO A 765 -29.18 13.37 -24.97
CA PRO A 765 -28.23 12.39 -25.48
C PRO A 765 -26.80 12.95 -25.63
N PRO A 766 -25.77 12.09 -25.82
CA PRO A 766 -24.39 12.53 -26.04
C PRO A 766 -24.16 12.99 -27.50
N PRO A 767 -23.27 13.96 -27.76
CA PRO A 767 -22.81 14.21 -29.12
C PRO A 767 -21.74 13.21 -29.54
N ALA A 768 -21.85 12.82 -30.81
CA ALA A 768 -20.96 11.91 -31.53
C ALA A 768 -19.63 12.55 -31.95
N ASP A 769 -18.66 11.65 -32.17
CA ASP A 769 -17.53 11.65 -33.09
C ASP A 769 -16.70 12.93 -33.36
N GLY A 770 -15.40 12.78 -33.16
CA GLY A 770 -14.39 13.73 -33.60
C GLY A 770 -12.97 13.17 -33.56
N GLY A 771 -12.60 12.42 -34.61
CA GLY A 771 -11.27 12.48 -35.25
C GLY A 771 -10.04 12.00 -34.47
N ALA A 772 -9.59 10.79 -34.78
CA ALA A 772 -8.18 10.42 -34.68
C ALA A 772 -7.36 11.09 -35.79
N PRO A 773 -6.05 11.30 -35.56
CA PRO A 773 -5.08 11.04 -36.62
C PRO A 773 -4.04 9.99 -36.22
N SER A 774 -3.94 9.04 -37.13
CA SER A 774 -2.92 8.03 -37.38
C SER A 774 -1.48 8.47 -37.09
N VAL A 775 -0.71 7.58 -36.44
CA VAL A 775 0.75 7.51 -36.61
C VAL A 775 1.11 6.03 -36.77
N GLU A 776 1.77 5.73 -37.88
CA GLU A 776 2.26 4.42 -38.30
C GLU A 776 3.39 3.86 -37.41
N PRO A 777 3.61 2.53 -37.42
CA PRO A 777 4.62 1.87 -36.61
C PRO A 777 5.99 1.86 -37.31
N VAL A 778 7.07 2.04 -36.54
CA VAL A 778 8.44 1.80 -36.98
C VAL A 778 8.90 0.45 -36.41
N ASP A 779 9.27 -0.47 -37.31
CA ASP A 779 9.81 -1.80 -37.00
C ASP A 779 11.19 -1.74 -36.29
N PRO A 780 11.54 -2.78 -35.50
CA PRO A 780 12.82 -2.89 -34.83
C PRO A 780 13.80 -3.84 -35.56
N ALA A 781 15.10 -3.55 -35.50
CA ALA A 781 16.17 -4.50 -35.80
C ALA A 781 17.48 -4.10 -35.08
N PRO A 782 18.41 -5.05 -34.83
CA PRO A 782 19.09 -5.21 -33.54
C PRO A 782 20.61 -4.97 -33.58
N SER A 783 21.24 -4.90 -32.40
CA SER A 783 22.67 -5.23 -32.25
C SER A 783 23.01 -5.59 -30.79
N ASP A 784 23.53 -6.81 -30.64
CA ASP A 784 24.20 -7.40 -29.48
C ASP A 784 25.50 -6.66 -29.10
N GLU A 785 25.80 -6.53 -27.80
CA GLU A 785 26.88 -7.26 -27.08
C GLU A 785 27.09 -6.73 -25.63
N PRO A 786 27.65 -7.54 -24.71
CA PRO A 786 27.52 -7.35 -23.26
C PRO A 786 28.73 -6.67 -22.59
N GLU A 787 28.47 -5.83 -21.58
CA GLU A 787 29.49 -5.26 -20.69
C GLU A 787 29.95 -6.25 -19.61
N GLN A 788 31.27 -6.38 -19.46
CA GLN A 788 31.99 -7.06 -18.38
C GLN A 788 31.93 -6.29 -17.05
N PRO A 789 32.08 -6.96 -15.89
CA PRO A 789 32.09 -6.31 -14.58
C PRO A 789 33.47 -5.71 -14.21
N PRO A 790 33.53 -4.66 -13.38
CA PRO A 790 34.79 -4.02 -13.02
C PRO A 790 35.57 -4.78 -11.92
N ALA A 791 36.89 -4.76 -12.08
CA ALA A 791 37.89 -5.32 -11.19
C ALA A 791 38.11 -4.49 -9.89
N SER A 792 38.46 -5.20 -8.82
CA SER A 792 38.90 -4.68 -7.51
C SER A 792 40.25 -3.95 -7.60
N PRO A 793 40.51 -2.93 -6.74
CA PRO A 793 41.85 -2.41 -6.54
C PRO A 793 42.51 -2.99 -5.27
N THR A 794 43.75 -3.41 -5.44
CA THR A 794 44.72 -3.82 -4.42
C THR A 794 45.34 -2.60 -3.73
N GLU A 795 45.74 -2.79 -2.47
CA GLU A 795 46.54 -1.91 -1.61
C GLU A 795 47.80 -1.32 -2.27
N LEU A 796 48.17 -0.11 -1.84
CA LEU A 796 49.56 0.31 -1.64
C LEU A 796 49.64 1.52 -0.69
N GLU A 797 50.74 1.52 0.05
CA GLU A 797 51.08 2.26 1.27
C GLU A 797 51.21 3.80 1.13
N GLY A 798 51.05 4.49 2.27
CA GLY A 798 51.28 5.93 2.45
C GLY A 798 50.63 6.46 3.72
#